data_AF-U5WU83-F1
#
_entry.id   AF-U5WU83-F1
#
_cell.length_a   1.000
_cell.length_b   1.000
_cell.length_c   1.000
_cell.angle_alpha   90.00
_cell.angle_beta   90.00
_cell.angle_gamma   90.00
#
_symmetry.space_group_name_H-M   'P 1'
#
loop_
_entity.id
_entity.type
_entity.pdbx_description
1 polymer ?
#
loop_
_entity_poly.entity_id
_entity_poly.type
_entity_poly.pdbx_seq_one_letter_code
_entity_poly.pdbx_strand_id
1 'polypeptide(L)'
;MNFSVLPPEINSLRMFSGAGSAPMLQAATAWDGLSAELGSAASSFSSVTFGLAGQAWQGPAAQAMAAAAAPYAGWLNVAAARAAGAADQANAVASVFDAARTAMVRPVVVAANRNEFVQLVMSNLFGQNAPAIAAAEAEYEGMWASAVATMAGYHSGVSVIAGQLASWRGALQGVAGQVGGAVSASPIGAAAAAVGSTVAASPVAAAAASILPAINTGFGNTGAWNVGIGNIGNYNLGSGNHGDLNFGSGNYGNANLGSGNVANGNLGSGNRGFFNLGNGNFGSLNLGNGNRGDLNFGSGNTGPVDGNRNFGFGNWGNANLGSGNHSSNNFGFGNWGPMNMGSGNHGSYNIGFGNFGSKNLGFGNHGNNNIGFGLTGDNQVGIGGLNSGIGNIGFGNSGNNNIGLFNSGDNNFGFFNSGSGNFGFANSGNINTGFWNAGNWNTGAGNGGNLDFGFGNGGIKDVGFGNGGSDNMGFFNSGDFNTGDFNSGGGTFGTSAGNSGSFNSSPNNTGFFNSGATNTGLFNAGSVNTGFGSSIDQPGSVSGFNNTGTDVSGFNNTGPATSGFQNTNTGLGLNSGIGNSGDGDAGWFNSGTINSGWFNKGTNDFGLAHSGELVSGIANAGMFSSGFFNTGDNQSGFLHAILPTVALPALPHLSVPAISIPGINTGFGNTGSWNLGMGNIGDFNPGSGNTGDFNFGSGNTGGFNVGSGNFGNANLGSGNRGFFNLGSGNLGTANFGIGNFGDLNLGFGNLNNGNVGFGNFGAGNVGSANRGSFNFGGGNFGSSNVGSGNHGSHNLGFGNLGNNNFGFGNHGNNNIGFGLTGDNMIGIGGLNAGANNIGFGNSGNNNIGFFNSGDNNVGFFNSGNANYGFANSGSVDTGFWNTGSHNTGFGNGSDSNFGFGNAGRFNVGAGNSGLDNMGFGNSGTRNTGSFNSFAGDGVNTGWFNSGNENTGWFNSGDLNTGLFNAGSVNTGFGSSIDQPGTVSGFGNTGTNMSGFYNSGTDTSGFQNSTGGAYVSGVQNTGNGALAGFFNTGIANTGIANSGSDNAGVGNSGSDNSGVQNSGTFSSGGFNTGDSQSGFFH
;
A
#
# COMPACT_ATOMS: atom_id res chain seq x y z
N MET A 1 36.44 -12.49 34.35
CA MET A 1 35.64 -13.65 33.88
C MET A 1 34.47 -13.14 33.07
N ASN A 2 33.92 -13.92 32.12
CA ASN A 2 32.62 -13.63 31.54
C ASN A 2 31.63 -14.75 31.93
N PHE A 3 30.46 -14.36 32.45
CA PHE A 3 29.42 -15.28 32.90
C PHE A 3 28.21 -15.34 31.95
N SER A 4 28.04 -14.37 31.04
CA SER A 4 26.91 -14.34 30.09
C SER A 4 27.02 -15.40 29.00
N VAL A 5 28.23 -15.91 28.73
CA VAL A 5 28.48 -17.03 27.80
C VAL A 5 28.28 -18.41 28.43
N LEU A 6 27.74 -18.49 29.66
CA LEU A 6 27.45 -19.73 30.37
C LEU A 6 25.95 -19.80 30.67
N PRO A 7 25.24 -20.88 30.30
CA PRO A 7 23.79 -21.00 30.50
C PRO A 7 23.44 -21.14 31.99
N PRO A 8 22.17 -20.93 32.39
CA PRO A 8 21.74 -20.92 33.79
C PRO A 8 22.09 -22.21 34.53
N GLU A 9 22.06 -23.38 33.88
CA GLU A 9 22.47 -24.67 34.47
C GLU A 9 23.92 -24.62 34.97
N ILE A 10 24.83 -24.05 34.18
CA ILE A 10 26.28 -24.04 34.49
C ILE A 10 26.61 -22.99 35.56
N ASN A 11 26.00 -21.80 35.49
CA ASN A 11 26.19 -20.77 36.52
C ASN A 11 25.59 -21.23 37.87
N SER A 12 24.41 -21.85 37.84
CA SER A 12 23.75 -22.39 39.05
C SER A 12 24.51 -23.57 39.64
N LEU A 13 24.89 -24.56 38.82
CA LEU A 13 25.64 -25.74 39.29
C LEU A 13 26.95 -25.34 39.96
N ARG A 14 27.69 -24.37 39.41
CA ARG A 14 28.93 -23.85 40.01
C ARG A 14 28.69 -23.27 41.40
N MET A 15 27.66 -22.44 41.57
CA MET A 15 27.33 -21.80 42.85
C MET A 15 26.82 -22.79 43.91
N PHE A 16 26.09 -23.84 43.51
CA PHE A 16 25.59 -24.85 44.45
C PHE A 16 26.62 -25.95 44.79
N SER A 17 27.57 -26.23 43.89
CA SER A 17 28.68 -27.15 44.11
C SER A 17 29.72 -26.65 45.15
N GLY A 18 30.59 -27.54 45.62
CA GLY A 18 31.71 -27.19 46.52
C GLY A 18 31.36 -27.22 48.01
N ALA A 19 32.34 -26.86 48.85
CA ALA A 19 32.29 -27.00 50.32
C ALA A 19 31.56 -25.85 51.06
N GLY A 20 30.99 -24.89 50.34
CA GLY A 20 30.34 -23.71 50.93
C GLY A 20 31.31 -22.72 51.59
N SER A 21 30.77 -21.81 52.40
CA SER A 21 31.51 -20.74 53.10
C SER A 21 32.33 -21.22 54.31
N ALA A 22 32.07 -22.42 54.85
CA ALA A 22 32.66 -22.90 56.10
C ALA A 22 34.20 -22.89 56.15
N PRO A 23 34.97 -23.26 55.09
CA PRO A 23 36.43 -23.16 55.11
C PRO A 23 36.94 -21.71 55.18
N MET A 24 36.18 -20.74 54.66
CA MET A 24 36.53 -19.31 54.74
C MET A 24 36.28 -18.75 56.14
N LEU A 25 35.19 -19.17 56.80
CA LEU A 25 34.90 -18.82 58.20
C LEU A 25 35.92 -19.43 59.18
N GLN A 26 36.40 -20.65 58.89
CA GLN A 26 37.54 -21.24 59.60
C GLN A 26 38.82 -20.44 59.40
N ALA A 27 39.09 -19.96 58.18
CA ALA A 27 40.24 -19.09 57.91
C ALA A 27 40.12 -17.74 58.63
N ALA A 28 38.94 -17.12 58.69
CA ALA A 28 38.69 -15.90 59.46
C ALA A 28 39.03 -16.10 60.95
N THR A 29 38.49 -17.17 61.56
CA THR A 29 38.74 -17.55 62.95
C THR A 29 40.25 -17.75 63.23
N ALA A 30 40.99 -18.31 62.28
CA ALA A 30 42.45 -18.49 62.40
C ALA A 30 43.23 -17.16 62.31
N TRP A 31 42.78 -16.22 61.48
CA TRP A 31 43.36 -14.87 61.40
C TRP A 31 43.06 -14.02 62.64
N ASP A 32 41.86 -14.14 63.22
CA ASP A 32 41.53 -13.53 64.51
C ASP A 32 42.38 -14.11 65.66
N GLY A 33 42.56 -15.43 65.70
CA GLY A 33 43.46 -16.08 66.65
C GLY A 33 44.90 -15.58 66.54
N LEU A 34 45.42 -15.44 65.32
CA LEU A 34 46.75 -14.87 65.07
C LEU A 34 46.83 -13.39 65.47
N SER A 35 45.76 -12.61 65.28
CA SER A 35 45.67 -11.22 65.74
C SER A 35 45.79 -11.13 67.27
N ALA A 36 45.06 -11.98 68.00
CA ALA A 36 45.09 -12.04 69.45
C ALA A 36 46.49 -12.43 69.99
N GLU A 37 47.12 -13.45 69.41
CA GLU A 37 48.48 -13.86 69.76
C GLU A 37 49.52 -12.76 69.49
N LEU A 38 49.44 -12.07 68.34
CA LEU A 38 50.34 -10.96 68.01
C LEU A 38 50.14 -9.74 68.93
N GLY A 39 48.90 -9.42 69.30
CA GLY A 39 48.57 -8.36 70.27
C GLY A 39 49.03 -8.70 71.69
N SER A 40 48.89 -9.97 72.09
CA SER A 40 49.42 -10.51 73.34
C SER A 40 50.96 -10.42 73.37
N ALA A 41 51.64 -10.83 72.29
CA ALA A 41 53.08 -10.72 72.15
C ALA A 41 53.57 -9.27 72.19
N ALA A 42 52.86 -8.33 71.51
CA ALA A 42 53.16 -6.91 71.56
C ALA A 42 53.05 -6.33 72.98
N SER A 43 51.99 -6.72 73.70
CA SER A 43 51.74 -6.30 75.09
C SER A 43 52.78 -6.86 76.05
N SER A 44 53.12 -8.15 75.91
CA SER A 44 54.17 -8.83 76.69
C SER A 44 55.55 -8.20 76.45
N PHE A 45 55.95 -8.00 75.20
CA PHE A 45 57.21 -7.36 74.84
C PHE A 45 57.31 -5.92 75.37
N SER A 46 56.22 -5.15 75.28
CA SER A 46 56.16 -3.79 75.85
C SER A 46 56.26 -3.81 77.37
N SER A 47 55.58 -4.76 78.04
CA SER A 47 55.62 -4.93 79.49
C SER A 47 57.02 -5.30 80.00
N VAL A 48 57.70 -6.25 79.34
CA VAL A 48 59.09 -6.63 79.65
C VAL A 48 60.04 -5.45 79.44
N THR A 49 59.91 -4.72 78.33
CA THR A 49 60.77 -3.55 78.01
C THR A 49 60.58 -2.42 79.03
N PHE A 50 59.32 -2.12 79.39
CA PHE A 50 58.98 -1.10 80.39
C PHE A 50 59.44 -1.50 81.80
N GLY A 51 59.25 -2.77 82.18
CA GLY A 51 59.73 -3.31 83.45
C GLY A 51 61.26 -3.26 83.58
N LEU A 52 61.99 -3.55 82.50
CA LEU A 52 63.45 -3.50 82.49
C LEU A 52 64.00 -2.06 82.62
N ALA A 53 63.37 -1.09 81.96
CA ALA A 53 63.76 0.32 81.99
C ALA A 53 63.24 1.11 83.22
N GLY A 54 62.17 0.64 83.86
CA GLY A 54 61.53 1.30 85.01
C GLY A 54 62.06 0.86 86.39
N GLN A 55 62.87 -0.19 86.46
CA GLN A 55 63.39 -0.75 87.72
C GLN A 55 64.82 -0.25 88.01
N ALA A 56 65.78 -1.12 88.30
CA ALA A 56 67.12 -0.74 88.76
C ALA A 56 68.04 -0.12 87.67
N TRP A 57 67.68 -0.22 86.39
CA TRP A 57 68.49 0.27 85.26
C TRP A 57 67.88 1.53 84.66
N GLN A 58 68.14 2.69 85.28
CA GLN A 58 67.62 3.99 84.85
C GLN A 58 68.73 4.89 84.32
N GLY A 59 68.40 5.71 83.32
CA GLY A 59 69.31 6.69 82.70
C GLY A 59 69.32 6.64 81.17
N PRO A 60 70.20 7.42 80.51
CA PRO A 60 70.20 7.59 79.05
C PRO A 60 70.34 6.29 78.25
N ALA A 61 71.11 5.32 78.75
CA ALA A 61 71.27 4.02 78.08
C ALA A 61 69.97 3.19 78.08
N ALA A 62 69.20 3.22 79.18
CA ALA A 62 67.92 2.52 79.26
C ALA A 62 66.85 3.19 78.40
N GLN A 63 66.85 4.52 78.32
CA GLN A 63 66.00 5.27 77.38
C GLN A 63 66.35 4.98 75.92
N ALA A 64 67.63 4.90 75.56
CA ALA A 64 68.07 4.53 74.22
C ALA A 64 67.65 3.09 73.85
N MET A 65 67.76 2.15 74.79
CA MET A 65 67.29 0.77 74.62
C MET A 65 65.77 0.70 74.40
N ALA A 66 64.98 1.39 75.24
CA ALA A 66 63.52 1.46 75.09
C ALA A 66 63.10 2.11 73.76
N ALA A 67 63.79 3.17 73.33
CA ALA A 67 63.56 3.82 72.04
C ALA A 67 63.91 2.91 70.85
N ALA A 68 64.96 2.09 70.96
CA ALA A 68 65.33 1.10 69.93
C ALA A 68 64.38 -0.11 69.88
N ALA A 69 63.72 -0.45 71.00
CA ALA A 69 62.73 -1.53 71.08
C ALA A 69 61.33 -1.13 70.58
N ALA A 70 60.95 0.15 70.73
CA ALA A 70 59.62 0.65 70.38
C ALA A 70 59.17 0.37 68.92
N PRO A 71 60.03 0.46 67.87
CA PRO A 71 59.64 0.11 66.50
C PRO A 71 59.19 -1.35 66.32
N TYR A 72 59.74 -2.29 67.10
CA TYR A 72 59.34 -3.70 67.05
C TYR A 72 57.98 -3.92 67.72
N ALA A 73 57.73 -3.27 68.86
CA ALA A 73 56.41 -3.24 69.48
C ALA A 73 55.35 -2.62 68.54
N GLY A 74 55.70 -1.52 67.85
CA GLY A 74 54.85 -0.91 66.82
C GLY A 74 54.56 -1.86 65.65
N TRP A 75 55.58 -2.56 65.16
CA TRP A 75 55.42 -3.56 64.09
C TRP A 75 54.49 -4.72 64.49
N LEU A 76 54.62 -5.26 65.71
CA LEU A 76 53.72 -6.32 66.21
C LEU A 76 52.26 -5.85 66.27
N ASN A 77 52.00 -4.62 66.75
CA ASN A 77 50.66 -4.04 66.76
C ASN A 77 50.09 -3.84 65.34
N VAL A 78 50.90 -3.39 64.39
CA VAL A 78 50.50 -3.26 62.97
C VAL A 78 50.27 -4.62 62.32
N ALA A 79 51.01 -5.65 62.72
CA ALA A 79 50.80 -7.03 62.26
C ALA A 79 49.47 -7.61 62.80
N ALA A 80 49.17 -7.40 64.08
CA ALA A 80 47.89 -7.80 64.69
C ALA A 80 46.70 -7.11 63.99
N ALA A 81 46.75 -5.79 63.83
CA ALA A 81 45.69 -5.03 63.14
C ALA A 81 45.47 -5.50 61.68
N ARG A 82 46.52 -5.97 60.99
CA ARG A 82 46.40 -6.58 59.65
C ARG A 82 45.86 -8.00 59.67
N ALA A 83 46.11 -8.77 60.73
CA ALA A 83 45.51 -10.10 60.90
C ALA A 83 44.00 -10.00 61.17
N ALA A 84 43.56 -9.09 62.06
CA ALA A 84 42.14 -8.77 62.25
C ALA A 84 41.48 -8.32 60.93
N GLY A 85 42.11 -7.39 60.21
CA GLY A 85 41.62 -6.95 58.90
C GLY A 85 41.55 -8.08 57.85
N ALA A 86 42.39 -9.12 57.94
CA ALA A 86 42.26 -10.30 57.07
C ALA A 86 41.07 -11.19 57.46
N ALA A 87 40.75 -11.29 58.75
CA ALA A 87 39.56 -11.99 59.24
C ALA A 87 38.26 -11.29 58.83
N ASP A 88 38.18 -9.96 58.99
CA ASP A 88 37.06 -9.13 58.52
C ASP A 88 36.77 -9.36 57.03
N GLN A 89 37.80 -9.33 56.18
CA GLN A 89 37.63 -9.55 54.74
C GLN A 89 37.25 -11.00 54.41
N ALA A 90 37.74 -12.00 55.17
CA ALA A 90 37.33 -13.39 55.00
C ALA A 90 35.85 -13.61 55.37
N ASN A 91 35.38 -12.99 56.46
CA ASN A 91 33.97 -12.96 56.84
C ASN A 91 33.11 -12.23 55.78
N ALA A 92 33.62 -11.13 55.21
CA ALA A 92 32.96 -10.42 54.12
C ALA A 92 32.81 -11.31 52.86
N VAL A 93 33.86 -12.02 52.42
CA VAL A 93 33.78 -12.97 51.28
C VAL A 93 32.75 -14.07 51.55
N ALA A 94 32.71 -14.62 52.77
CA ALA A 94 31.74 -15.65 53.15
C ALA A 94 30.29 -15.13 53.02
N SER A 95 30.00 -13.92 53.53
CA SER A 95 28.66 -13.32 53.42
C SER A 95 28.25 -13.03 51.97
N VAL A 96 29.18 -12.57 51.12
CA VAL A 96 28.92 -12.31 49.69
C VAL A 96 28.69 -13.61 48.93
N PHE A 97 29.35 -14.71 49.31
CA PHE A 97 29.06 -16.04 48.76
C PHE A 97 27.66 -16.54 49.14
N ASP A 98 27.30 -16.50 50.43
CA ASP A 98 26.00 -17.04 50.87
C ASP A 98 24.82 -16.18 50.39
N ALA A 99 25.00 -14.86 50.24
CA ALA A 99 24.04 -13.99 49.55
C ALA A 99 23.86 -14.38 48.07
N ALA A 100 24.96 -14.59 47.34
CA ALA A 100 24.90 -15.02 45.94
C ALA A 100 24.29 -16.44 45.78
N ARG A 101 24.60 -17.37 46.69
CA ARG A 101 24.01 -18.71 46.74
C ARG A 101 22.50 -18.69 47.06
N THR A 102 22.03 -17.67 47.77
CA THR A 102 20.61 -17.46 48.07
C THR A 102 19.84 -16.82 46.90
N ALA A 103 20.48 -15.90 46.18
CA ALA A 103 19.90 -15.24 44.99
C ALA A 103 19.94 -16.12 43.72
N MET A 104 20.85 -17.09 43.65
CA MET A 104 21.02 -17.96 42.47
C MET A 104 19.79 -18.80 42.16
N VAL A 105 19.45 -18.87 40.86
CA VAL A 105 18.40 -19.75 40.34
C VAL A 105 18.68 -21.21 40.76
N ARG A 106 17.69 -21.88 41.34
CA ARG A 106 17.86 -23.29 41.76
C ARG A 106 17.82 -24.22 40.53
N PRO A 107 18.79 -25.14 40.34
CA PRO A 107 18.85 -26.02 39.17
C PRO A 107 17.56 -26.81 38.86
N VAL A 108 16.78 -27.16 39.89
CA VAL A 108 15.49 -27.85 39.72
C VAL A 108 14.44 -27.02 38.96
N VAL A 109 14.49 -25.68 39.05
CA VAL A 109 13.56 -24.80 38.32
C VAL A 109 13.92 -24.75 36.84
N VAL A 110 15.23 -24.66 36.53
CA VAL A 110 15.73 -24.74 35.15
C VAL A 110 15.35 -26.08 34.52
N ALA A 111 15.54 -27.19 35.25
CA ALA A 111 15.15 -28.53 34.80
C ALA A 111 13.62 -28.69 34.60
N ALA A 112 12.80 -28.06 35.45
CA ALA A 112 11.34 -28.08 35.30
C ALA A 112 10.90 -27.37 34.00
N ASN A 113 11.36 -26.13 33.79
CA ASN A 113 11.10 -25.35 32.58
C ASN A 113 11.58 -26.08 31.30
N ARG A 114 12.78 -26.70 31.30
CA ARG A 114 13.25 -27.46 30.13
C ARG A 114 12.43 -28.73 29.88
N ASN A 115 11.92 -29.40 30.92
CA ASN A 115 10.99 -30.52 30.74
C ASN A 115 9.64 -30.05 30.18
N GLU A 116 9.09 -28.94 30.66
CA GLU A 116 7.84 -28.35 30.17
C GLU A 116 7.94 -27.94 28.70
N PHE A 117 9.01 -27.24 28.32
CA PHE A 117 9.32 -26.91 26.92
C PHE A 117 9.29 -28.16 26.03
N VAL A 118 9.91 -29.27 26.46
CA VAL A 118 9.91 -30.53 25.69
C VAL A 118 8.50 -31.11 25.57
N GLN A 119 7.66 -31.08 26.61
CA GLN A 119 6.27 -31.53 26.51
C GLN A 119 5.43 -30.64 25.58
N LEU A 120 5.61 -29.32 25.64
CA LEU A 120 4.93 -28.35 24.77
C LEU A 120 5.31 -28.55 23.30
N VAL A 121 6.60 -28.76 22.99
CA VAL A 121 7.10 -29.05 21.65
C VAL A 121 6.59 -30.41 21.14
N MET A 122 6.68 -31.47 21.95
CA MET A 122 6.23 -32.82 21.57
C MET A 122 4.71 -32.92 21.34
N SER A 123 3.92 -31.99 21.88
CA SER A 123 2.48 -31.89 21.63
C SER A 123 2.08 -30.86 20.56
N ASN A 124 3.04 -30.11 19.99
CA ASN A 124 2.76 -29.01 19.06
C ASN A 124 2.45 -29.43 17.60
N LEU A 125 1.77 -30.57 17.40
CA LEU A 125 1.55 -31.17 16.07
C LEU A 125 0.86 -30.24 15.06
N PHE A 126 0.06 -29.28 15.54
CA PHE A 126 -0.69 -28.31 14.73
C PHE A 126 -0.25 -26.84 14.95
N GLY A 127 0.92 -26.59 15.56
CA GLY A 127 1.45 -25.25 15.81
C GLY A 127 0.76 -24.45 16.94
N GLN A 128 -0.32 -24.97 17.52
CA GLN A 128 -1.16 -24.31 18.53
C GLN A 128 -0.43 -23.94 19.83
N ASN A 129 0.63 -24.67 20.20
CA ASN A 129 1.41 -24.40 21.42
C ASN A 129 2.49 -23.34 21.22
N ALA A 130 2.67 -22.76 20.02
CA ALA A 130 3.73 -21.79 19.76
C ALA A 130 3.81 -20.61 20.77
N PRO A 131 2.69 -20.01 21.25
CA PRO A 131 2.75 -18.98 22.29
C PRO A 131 3.26 -19.49 23.65
N ALA A 132 2.90 -20.73 24.02
CA ALA A 132 3.36 -21.35 25.27
C ALA A 132 4.84 -21.75 25.20
N ILE A 133 5.31 -22.23 24.06
CA ILE A 133 6.73 -22.52 23.80
C ILE A 133 7.55 -21.23 23.93
N ALA A 134 7.10 -20.13 23.31
CA ALA A 134 7.76 -18.83 23.42
C ALA A 134 7.77 -18.27 24.86
N ALA A 135 6.70 -18.51 25.64
CA ALA A 135 6.66 -18.16 27.06
C ALA A 135 7.69 -18.97 27.88
N ALA A 136 7.78 -20.29 27.66
CA ALA A 136 8.76 -21.15 28.32
C ALA A 136 10.22 -20.76 27.98
N GLU A 137 10.49 -20.32 26.75
CA GLU A 137 11.81 -19.76 26.38
C GLU A 137 12.07 -18.41 27.04
N ALA A 138 11.08 -17.51 27.11
CA ALA A 138 11.22 -16.23 27.81
C ALA A 138 11.53 -16.40 29.31
N GLU A 139 10.94 -17.40 29.97
CA GLU A 139 11.29 -17.76 31.36
C GLU A 139 12.72 -18.32 31.48
N TYR A 140 13.18 -19.10 30.51
CA TYR A 140 14.55 -19.63 30.47
C TYR A 140 15.58 -18.50 30.35
N GLU A 141 15.35 -17.56 29.43
CA GLU A 141 16.18 -16.36 29.29
C GLU A 141 16.13 -15.46 30.53
N GLY A 142 14.98 -15.35 31.20
CA GLY A 142 14.85 -14.69 32.49
C GLY A 142 15.70 -15.34 33.59
N MET A 143 15.72 -16.67 33.65
CA MET A 143 16.62 -17.43 34.54
C MET A 143 18.09 -17.26 34.17
N TRP A 144 18.42 -17.20 32.88
CA TRP A 144 19.79 -16.93 32.41
C TRP A 144 20.27 -15.56 32.86
N ALA A 145 19.50 -14.50 32.60
CA ALA A 145 19.81 -13.13 33.01
C ALA A 145 19.97 -13.02 34.54
N SER A 146 19.11 -13.67 35.32
CA SER A 146 19.18 -13.71 36.79
C SER A 146 20.47 -14.41 37.29
N ALA A 147 20.82 -15.56 36.72
CA ALA A 147 22.04 -16.28 37.09
C ALA A 147 23.31 -15.48 36.72
N VAL A 148 23.31 -14.78 35.58
CA VAL A 148 24.41 -13.92 35.14
C VAL A 148 24.57 -12.70 36.05
N ALA A 149 23.46 -12.02 36.40
CA ALA A 149 23.47 -10.90 37.33
C ALA A 149 24.00 -11.32 38.71
N THR A 150 23.58 -12.50 39.19
CA THR A 150 24.06 -13.07 40.46
C THR A 150 25.57 -13.35 40.44
N MET A 151 26.09 -13.98 39.38
CA MET A 151 27.53 -14.23 39.24
C MET A 151 28.34 -12.93 39.06
N ALA A 152 27.80 -11.93 38.37
CA ALA A 152 28.44 -10.62 38.21
C ALA A 152 28.51 -9.85 39.54
N GLY A 153 27.44 -9.86 40.33
CA GLY A 153 27.39 -9.28 41.68
C GLY A 153 28.34 -9.98 42.66
N TYR A 154 28.38 -11.31 42.64
CA TYR A 154 29.36 -12.10 43.42
C TYR A 154 30.80 -11.73 43.05
N HIS A 155 31.12 -11.69 41.76
CA HIS A 155 32.46 -11.33 41.28
C HIS A 155 32.83 -9.89 41.65
N SER A 156 31.92 -8.91 41.53
CA SER A 156 32.23 -7.52 41.86
C SER A 156 32.44 -7.31 43.36
N GLY A 157 31.57 -7.87 44.20
CA GLY A 157 31.70 -7.82 45.66
C GLY A 157 33.01 -8.42 46.16
N VAL A 158 33.33 -9.65 45.74
CA VAL A 158 34.59 -10.33 46.11
C VAL A 158 35.81 -9.60 45.51
N SER A 159 35.71 -8.99 44.34
CA SER A 159 36.81 -8.18 43.78
C SER A 159 37.10 -6.91 44.58
N VAL A 160 36.07 -6.23 45.08
CA VAL A 160 36.23 -5.05 45.95
C VAL A 160 36.87 -5.44 47.29
N ILE A 161 36.41 -6.53 47.89
CA ILE A 161 36.97 -7.10 49.13
C ILE A 161 38.45 -7.50 48.94
N ALA A 162 38.76 -8.26 47.88
CA ALA A 162 40.14 -8.64 47.57
C ALA A 162 41.06 -7.44 47.30
N GLY A 163 40.52 -6.35 46.73
CA GLY A 163 41.23 -5.08 46.53
C GLY A 163 41.59 -4.33 47.81
N GLN A 164 40.97 -4.65 48.96
CA GLN A 164 41.26 -4.03 50.26
C GLN A 164 42.40 -4.72 51.02
N LEU A 165 42.88 -5.88 50.56
CA LEU A 165 43.99 -6.62 51.18
C LEU A 165 45.35 -5.95 50.92
N ALA A 166 45.74 -5.04 51.82
CA ALA A 166 46.98 -4.27 51.71
C ALA A 166 48.25 -5.17 51.74
N SER A 167 49.12 -5.03 50.73
CA SER A 167 50.30 -5.89 50.59
C SER A 167 51.25 -5.86 51.80
N TRP A 168 51.90 -6.99 52.07
CA TRP A 168 52.86 -7.14 53.17
C TRP A 168 54.16 -6.36 52.92
N ARG A 169 54.59 -6.21 51.65
CA ARG A 169 55.76 -5.40 51.27
C ARG A 169 55.60 -3.93 51.67
N GLY A 170 54.39 -3.36 51.50
CA GLY A 170 54.10 -1.99 51.93
C GLY A 170 54.11 -1.81 53.46
N ALA A 171 53.84 -2.86 54.25
CA ALA A 171 53.91 -2.80 55.70
C ALA A 171 55.34 -2.53 56.19
N LEU A 172 56.31 -3.27 55.65
CA LEU A 172 57.73 -3.16 55.98
C LEU A 172 58.32 -1.79 55.61
N GLN A 173 57.83 -1.16 54.54
CA GLN A 173 58.24 0.19 54.16
C GLN A 173 57.71 1.27 55.12
N GLY A 174 56.52 1.08 55.70
CA GLY A 174 55.93 2.02 56.66
C GLY A 174 56.74 2.19 57.96
N VAL A 175 57.41 1.12 58.42
CA VAL A 175 58.25 1.12 59.63
C VAL A 175 59.42 2.12 59.50
N ALA A 176 60.00 2.26 58.30
CA ALA A 176 61.08 3.22 58.05
C ALA A 176 60.59 4.69 58.08
N GLY A 177 59.35 4.94 57.62
CA GLY A 177 58.77 6.29 57.59
C GLY A 177 58.46 6.87 58.98
N GLN A 178 58.09 6.02 59.94
CA GLN A 178 57.73 6.45 61.30
C GLN A 178 58.91 7.00 62.12
N VAL A 179 60.15 6.83 61.66
CA VAL A 179 61.36 7.38 62.31
C VAL A 179 61.62 8.85 61.94
N GLY A 180 61.00 9.37 60.87
CA GLY A 180 61.29 10.71 60.34
C GLY A 180 60.24 11.81 60.62
N GLY A 181 59.04 11.46 61.10
CA GLY A 181 57.87 12.34 61.05
C GLY A 181 57.75 13.45 62.10
N ALA A 182 58.69 13.57 63.05
CA ALA A 182 58.55 14.43 64.23
C ALA A 182 59.00 15.90 64.04
N VAL A 183 59.18 16.38 62.80
CA VAL A 183 59.71 17.73 62.52
C VAL A 183 59.05 18.37 61.29
N SER A 184 58.56 19.61 61.46
CA SER A 184 58.22 20.59 60.40
C SER A 184 56.99 20.35 59.51
N ALA A 185 55.90 21.13 59.71
CA ALA A 185 54.84 21.31 58.71
C ALA A 185 53.98 22.59 58.92
N SER A 186 54.29 23.69 58.21
CA SER A 186 53.39 24.82 57.81
C SER A 186 54.21 26.06 57.37
N PRO A 187 53.71 26.96 56.48
CA PRO A 187 52.69 26.81 55.42
C PRO A 187 53.15 27.47 54.08
N ILE A 188 52.20 27.87 53.20
CA ILE A 188 52.36 28.64 51.92
C ILE A 188 52.82 27.78 50.71
N GLY A 189 52.23 27.81 49.51
CA GLY A 189 51.10 28.59 48.93
C GLY A 189 50.40 27.79 47.80
N ALA A 190 49.81 28.34 46.71
CA ALA A 190 49.64 29.73 46.27
C ALA A 190 48.39 29.90 45.34
N ALA A 191 48.52 30.43 44.10
CA ALA A 191 47.45 30.79 43.14
C ALA A 191 48.01 30.83 41.68
N ALA A 192 47.33 31.14 40.56
CA ALA A 192 45.98 31.65 40.22
C ALA A 192 45.49 30.97 38.88
N ALA A 193 44.61 31.44 37.97
CA ALA A 193 43.82 32.67 37.68
C ALA A 193 42.54 32.29 36.83
N ALA A 194 41.45 33.07 36.70
CA ALA A 194 41.15 34.24 35.81
C ALA A 194 41.21 33.97 34.27
N VAL A 195 40.31 34.45 33.40
CA VAL A 195 39.51 35.71 33.36
C VAL A 195 38.13 35.57 32.62
N GLY A 196 37.08 36.25 33.14
CA GLY A 196 36.12 37.08 32.37
C GLY A 196 34.70 36.54 32.06
N SER A 197 33.62 37.34 31.93
CA SER A 197 33.40 38.79 32.21
C SER A 197 31.91 39.20 32.22
N THR A 198 31.44 39.93 33.26
CA THR A 198 30.25 40.88 33.29
C THR A 198 28.85 40.32 32.91
N VAL A 199 27.69 40.94 33.19
CA VAL A 199 27.23 42.34 33.41
C VAL A 199 26.33 42.45 34.67
N ALA A 200 26.04 43.67 35.14
CA ALA A 200 25.53 43.97 36.49
C ALA A 200 24.04 44.42 36.59
N ALA A 201 23.50 44.33 37.81
CA ALA A 201 22.43 45.19 38.34
C ALA A 201 22.68 45.41 39.86
N SER A 202 22.17 46.52 40.43
CA SER A 202 22.46 47.00 41.80
C SER A 202 21.41 48.05 42.22
N PRO A 203 21.46 48.65 43.42
CA PRO A 203 21.12 48.10 44.74
C PRO A 203 19.83 48.75 45.31
N VAL A 204 19.41 48.39 46.53
CA VAL A 204 18.94 49.33 47.61
C VAL A 204 18.42 48.56 48.85
N ALA A 205 18.74 49.10 50.04
CA ALA A 205 18.14 48.89 51.36
C ALA A 205 17.70 47.47 51.83
N ALA A 206 18.51 46.90 52.74
CA ALA A 206 18.01 46.35 54.01
C ALA A 206 19.14 46.24 55.05
N ALA A 207 19.36 47.30 55.83
CA ALA A 207 20.03 47.17 57.12
C ALA A 207 18.98 46.84 58.20
N ALA A 208 19.42 46.21 59.31
CA ALA A 208 18.58 45.78 60.44
C ALA A 208 17.61 44.61 60.15
N ALA A 209 18.16 43.40 60.03
CA ALA A 209 17.55 42.21 60.61
C ALA A 209 18.34 41.84 61.89
N SER A 210 17.62 41.49 62.96
CA SER A 210 18.13 41.33 64.33
C SER A 210 19.37 40.45 64.49
N ILE A 211 20.27 40.84 65.40
CA ILE A 211 21.34 39.98 65.94
C ILE A 211 20.74 38.91 66.84
N LEU A 212 20.12 37.89 66.24
CA LEU A 212 19.97 36.60 66.88
C LEU A 212 21.34 35.89 66.81
N PRO A 213 21.82 35.27 67.90
CA PRO A 213 23.12 34.60 67.90
C PRO A 213 23.15 33.47 66.85
N ALA A 214 24.26 33.34 66.14
CA ALA A 214 24.48 32.31 65.11
C ALA A 214 24.64 30.91 65.74
N ILE A 215 23.57 30.39 66.35
CA ILE A 215 23.55 29.09 66.99
C ILE A 215 23.50 28.00 65.92
N ASN A 216 24.60 27.26 65.80
CA ASN A 216 24.56 25.93 65.19
C ASN A 216 24.12 24.92 66.25
N THR A 217 23.29 23.95 65.87
CA THR A 217 22.85 22.86 66.75
C THR A 217 23.41 21.53 66.23
N GLY A 218 24.15 20.82 67.08
CA GLY A 218 24.94 19.65 66.71
C GLY A 218 26.41 19.95 66.35
N PHE A 219 27.22 18.90 66.24
CA PHE A 219 28.68 18.99 66.25
C PHE A 219 29.32 19.24 64.86
N GLY A 220 30.48 19.90 64.84
CA GLY A 220 31.31 20.05 63.64
C GLY A 220 30.79 21.06 62.59
N ASN A 221 29.77 21.85 62.90
CA ASN A 221 29.19 22.82 61.98
C ASN A 221 30.02 24.12 61.88
N THR A 222 30.28 24.60 60.66
CA THR A 222 31.06 25.81 60.35
C THR A 222 30.21 26.81 59.57
N GLY A 223 29.82 27.93 60.18
CA GLY A 223 28.92 28.95 59.63
C GLY A 223 27.82 29.30 60.62
N ALA A 224 26.66 29.79 60.16
CA ALA A 224 25.53 30.21 61.00
C ALA A 224 24.24 29.40 60.76
N TRP A 225 23.42 29.23 61.79
CA TRP A 225 22.06 28.64 61.69
C TRP A 225 21.98 27.22 61.14
N ASN A 226 23.02 26.41 61.34
CA ASN A 226 23.01 25.01 60.92
C ASN A 226 22.39 24.08 61.97
N VAL A 227 21.71 23.02 61.53
CA VAL A 227 21.02 22.03 62.37
C VAL A 227 21.40 20.62 61.90
N GLY A 228 22.27 19.94 62.64
CA GLY A 228 22.77 18.59 62.31
C GLY A 228 24.27 18.46 62.57
N ILE A 229 24.98 17.61 61.83
CA ILE A 229 26.40 17.30 62.05
C ILE A 229 27.24 17.63 60.82
N GLY A 230 28.36 18.33 61.01
CA GLY A 230 29.41 18.47 59.99
C GLY A 230 29.07 19.33 58.77
N ASN A 231 28.16 20.32 58.90
CA ASN A 231 27.84 21.23 57.80
C ASN A 231 28.87 22.37 57.66
N ILE A 232 29.10 22.85 56.45
CA ILE A 232 29.96 24.00 56.12
C ILE A 232 29.16 24.98 55.27
N GLY A 233 28.93 26.20 55.77
CA GLY A 233 28.02 27.19 55.18
C GLY A 233 26.90 27.57 56.15
N ASN A 234 25.85 28.23 55.67
CA ASN A 234 24.81 28.83 56.50
C ASN A 234 23.41 28.25 56.25
N TYR A 235 22.56 28.25 57.28
CA TYR A 235 21.14 27.88 57.22
C TYR A 235 20.88 26.44 56.72
N ASN A 236 21.79 25.49 56.97
CA ASN A 236 21.61 24.09 56.55
C ASN A 236 20.87 23.26 57.61
N LEU A 237 19.92 22.41 57.20
CA LEU A 237 19.17 21.50 58.06
C LEU A 237 19.34 20.04 57.59
N GLY A 238 20.18 19.30 58.29
CA GLY A 238 20.66 17.95 57.96
C GLY A 238 22.16 17.83 58.24
N SER A 239 22.82 16.78 57.74
CA SER A 239 24.23 16.51 58.06
C SER A 239 25.14 16.45 56.83
N GLY A 240 26.38 16.93 56.96
CA GLY A 240 27.41 16.82 55.93
C GLY A 240 27.19 17.68 54.69
N ASN A 241 26.45 18.79 54.79
CA ASN A 241 26.24 19.71 53.66
C ASN A 241 27.41 20.70 53.51
N HIS A 242 27.70 21.11 52.28
CA HIS A 242 28.72 22.11 51.95
C HIS A 242 28.14 23.17 51.00
N GLY A 243 27.81 24.34 51.55
CA GLY A 243 27.10 25.45 50.89
C GLY A 243 26.02 26.04 51.80
N ASP A 244 25.23 26.98 51.27
CA ASP A 244 24.17 27.68 52.01
C ASP A 244 22.77 27.12 51.72
N LEU A 245 21.84 27.20 52.69
CA LEU A 245 20.40 26.95 52.54
C LEU A 245 20.01 25.51 52.10
N ASN A 246 20.80 24.49 52.44
CA ASN A 246 20.45 23.10 52.11
C ASN A 246 19.56 22.44 53.17
N PHE A 247 18.56 21.66 52.74
CA PHE A 247 17.69 20.86 53.60
C PHE A 247 17.79 19.39 53.19
N GLY A 248 18.18 18.51 54.12
CA GLY A 248 18.62 17.14 53.85
C GLY A 248 20.13 16.98 54.06
N SER A 249 20.69 15.82 53.70
CA SER A 249 22.07 15.46 54.08
C SER A 249 22.99 15.22 52.87
N GLY A 250 24.27 15.55 53.02
CA GLY A 250 25.32 15.26 52.04
C GLY A 250 25.24 16.08 50.74
N ASN A 251 24.64 17.27 50.76
CA ASN A 251 24.57 18.14 49.58
C ASN A 251 25.85 18.98 49.42
N TYR A 252 26.32 19.19 48.18
CA TYR A 252 27.47 20.04 47.86
C TYR A 252 27.05 21.12 46.86
N GLY A 253 26.78 22.32 47.35
CA GLY A 253 26.19 23.44 46.62
C GLY A 253 25.17 24.19 47.48
N ASN A 254 24.49 25.18 46.89
CA ASN A 254 23.55 26.05 47.59
C ASN A 254 22.09 25.72 47.27
N ALA A 255 21.19 25.94 48.24
CA ALA A 255 19.74 25.88 48.10
C ALA A 255 19.17 24.54 47.59
N ASN A 256 19.76 23.41 47.98
CA ASN A 256 19.24 22.08 47.64
C ASN A 256 18.24 21.57 48.71
N LEU A 257 17.13 20.97 48.27
CA LEU A 257 16.10 20.39 49.15
C LEU A 257 15.92 18.89 48.82
N GLY A 258 16.58 18.06 49.61
CA GLY A 258 16.77 16.62 49.41
C GLY A 258 18.18 16.20 49.86
N SER A 259 18.61 14.97 49.58
CA SER A 259 19.91 14.46 50.04
C SER A 259 20.84 14.06 48.88
N GLY A 260 22.15 14.22 49.07
CA GLY A 260 23.18 13.78 48.13
C GLY A 260 23.24 14.57 46.81
N ASN A 261 22.73 15.80 46.77
CA ASN A 261 22.78 16.64 45.56
C ASN A 261 24.14 17.33 45.38
N VAL A 262 24.52 17.61 44.14
CA VAL A 262 25.76 18.32 43.77
C VAL A 262 25.46 19.45 42.80
N ALA A 263 26.06 20.62 43.05
CA ALA A 263 25.70 21.95 42.54
C ALA A 263 24.37 22.47 43.12
N ASN A 264 23.78 23.52 42.53
CA ASN A 264 22.83 24.40 43.23
C ASN A 264 21.36 24.21 42.83
N GLY A 265 20.45 24.44 43.77
CA GLY A 265 19.01 24.60 43.50
C GLY A 265 18.25 23.31 43.17
N ASN A 266 18.81 22.13 43.48
CA ASN A 266 18.16 20.85 43.18
C ASN A 266 17.08 20.51 44.22
N LEU A 267 16.01 19.85 43.77
CA LEU A 267 14.87 19.48 44.60
C LEU A 267 14.50 18.02 44.36
N GLY A 268 14.58 17.22 45.43
CA GLY A 268 14.70 15.76 45.39
C GLY A 268 16.16 15.33 45.63
N SER A 269 16.48 14.05 45.46
CA SER A 269 17.74 13.47 45.98
C SER A 269 18.66 12.88 44.91
N GLY A 270 19.98 12.99 45.12
CA GLY A 270 21.01 12.37 44.28
C GLY A 270 21.23 13.05 42.91
N ASN A 271 20.80 14.30 42.74
CA ASN A 271 21.00 15.03 41.48
C ASN A 271 22.43 15.59 41.36
N ARG A 272 22.97 15.69 40.15
CA ARG A 272 24.25 16.36 39.87
C ARG A 272 24.09 17.35 38.71
N GLY A 273 24.07 18.64 39.05
CA GLY A 273 23.89 19.75 38.13
C GLY A 273 23.01 20.83 38.77
N PHE A 274 22.48 21.75 37.96
CA PHE A 274 21.72 22.89 38.49
C PHE A 274 20.21 22.73 38.32
N PHE A 275 19.44 23.13 39.34
CA PHE A 275 17.98 23.33 39.25
C PHE A 275 17.16 22.10 38.79
N ASN A 276 17.48 20.89 39.26
CA ASN A 276 16.73 19.69 38.86
C ASN A 276 15.49 19.41 39.74
N LEU A 277 14.33 19.30 39.07
CA LEU A 277 13.24 18.38 39.35
C LEU A 277 13.67 16.91 39.43
N GLY A 278 13.90 16.38 40.63
CA GLY A 278 13.55 14.98 40.93
C GLY A 278 14.66 14.19 41.59
N ASN A 279 14.80 12.90 41.24
CA ASN A 279 15.79 12.03 41.85
C ASN A 279 16.76 11.45 40.81
N GLY A 280 18.05 11.45 41.13
CA GLY A 280 19.10 10.81 40.34
C GLY A 280 19.38 11.44 38.97
N ASN A 281 19.02 12.71 38.74
CA ASN A 281 19.29 13.38 37.46
C ASN A 281 20.77 13.80 37.34
N PHE A 282 21.36 13.69 36.14
CA PHE A 282 22.74 14.07 35.84
C PHE A 282 22.75 15.07 34.69
N GLY A 283 23.06 16.33 34.98
CA GLY A 283 22.81 17.48 34.11
C GLY A 283 21.92 18.51 34.81
N SER A 284 21.48 19.53 34.10
CA SER A 284 20.77 20.70 34.64
C SER A 284 19.36 20.88 34.07
N LEU A 285 18.49 21.54 34.85
CA LEU A 285 17.12 21.89 34.47
C LEU A 285 16.25 20.69 34.05
N ASN A 286 16.54 19.49 34.56
CA ASN A 286 15.72 18.31 34.31
C ASN A 286 14.49 18.27 35.23
N LEU A 287 13.44 17.61 34.76
CA LEU A 287 12.22 17.31 35.49
C LEU A 287 11.92 15.81 35.37
N GLY A 288 11.91 15.09 36.49
CA GLY A 288 11.54 13.68 36.60
C GLY A 288 12.66 12.87 37.25
N ASN A 289 12.72 11.55 37.00
CA ASN A 289 13.70 10.70 37.68
C ASN A 289 14.68 10.07 36.67
N GLY A 290 15.97 10.05 37.04
CA GLY A 290 17.02 9.34 36.32
C GLY A 290 17.35 9.87 34.92
N ASN A 291 17.16 11.18 34.65
CA ASN A 291 17.55 11.75 33.37
C ASN A 291 19.06 12.03 33.29
N ARG A 292 19.63 11.97 32.08
CA ARG A 292 21.04 12.28 31.77
C ARG A 292 21.16 13.21 30.57
N GLY A 293 21.69 14.41 30.82
CA GLY A 293 21.71 15.55 29.90
C GLY A 293 20.94 16.75 30.49
N ASP A 294 20.81 17.83 29.73
CA ASP A 294 20.24 19.10 30.21
C ASP A 294 18.91 19.44 29.52
N LEU A 295 17.90 19.85 30.30
CA LEU A 295 16.52 20.22 29.88
C LEU A 295 15.57 19.05 29.52
N ASN A 296 15.66 17.88 30.17
CA ASN A 296 14.70 16.79 29.96
C ASN A 296 13.41 16.99 30.79
N PHE A 297 12.25 16.61 30.24
CA PHE A 297 10.96 16.49 30.92
C PHE A 297 10.51 15.03 30.89
N GLY A 298 10.24 14.43 32.05
CA GLY A 298 9.84 13.02 32.21
C GLY A 298 10.99 12.18 32.80
N SER A 299 10.95 10.86 32.66
CA SER A 299 11.89 9.98 33.39
C SER A 299 12.71 9.09 32.45
N GLY A 300 13.96 8.83 32.83
CA GLY A 300 14.88 7.92 32.14
C GLY A 300 15.43 8.42 30.79
N ASN A 301 15.27 9.70 30.46
CA ASN A 301 15.78 10.24 29.19
C ASN A 301 17.32 10.38 29.26
N THR A 302 18.02 9.99 28.19
CA THR A 302 19.49 9.91 28.16
C THR A 302 20.08 10.53 26.89
N GLY A 303 21.19 11.25 27.00
CA GLY A 303 21.93 11.73 25.83
C GLY A 303 23.25 12.42 26.19
N PRO A 304 23.86 13.12 25.21
CA PRO A 304 24.98 14.02 25.42
C PRO A 304 24.73 15.02 26.56
N VAL A 305 25.82 15.39 27.25
CA VAL A 305 25.76 16.38 28.34
C VAL A 305 25.51 17.78 27.80
N ASP A 306 25.99 18.07 26.58
CA ASP A 306 25.91 19.39 25.93
C ASP A 306 24.52 19.70 25.32
N GLY A 307 23.46 19.36 26.06
CA GLY A 307 22.06 19.68 25.81
C GLY A 307 21.21 18.48 25.39
N ASN A 308 20.13 18.22 26.13
CA ASN A 308 19.15 17.18 25.80
C ASN A 308 17.69 17.55 26.16
N ARG A 309 16.96 18.09 25.18
CA ARG A 309 15.60 18.62 25.31
C ARG A 309 14.49 17.57 25.07
N ASN A 310 14.60 16.37 25.65
CA ASN A 310 13.56 15.34 25.49
C ASN A 310 12.33 15.62 26.35
N PHE A 311 11.14 15.28 25.83
CA PHE A 311 9.87 15.34 26.55
C PHE A 311 9.15 13.99 26.49
N GLY A 312 8.96 13.35 27.64
CA GLY A 312 8.34 12.03 27.81
C GLY A 312 9.30 11.04 28.48
N PHE A 313 9.18 9.74 28.18
CA PHE A 313 9.83 8.68 28.96
C PHE A 313 10.83 7.87 28.13
N GLY A 314 12.01 7.59 28.71
CA GLY A 314 12.97 6.64 28.18
C GLY A 314 13.54 6.95 26.79
N ASN A 315 13.62 8.21 26.39
CA ASN A 315 14.20 8.58 25.09
C ASN A 315 15.74 8.61 25.17
N TRP A 316 16.42 8.08 24.14
CA TRP A 316 17.87 8.15 23.97
C TRP A 316 18.22 9.03 22.78
N GLY A 317 19.04 10.07 22.97
CA GLY A 317 19.33 11.08 21.94
C GLY A 317 18.65 12.41 22.28
N ASN A 318 18.59 13.34 21.33
CA ASN A 318 18.26 14.74 21.61
C ASN A 318 16.93 15.20 21.01
N ALA A 319 16.20 16.03 21.77
CA ALA A 319 15.01 16.77 21.30
C ALA A 319 13.87 15.87 20.77
N ASN A 320 13.67 14.71 21.39
CA ASN A 320 12.55 13.82 21.11
C ASN A 320 11.31 14.24 21.91
N LEU A 321 10.13 14.18 21.29
CA LEU A 321 8.84 14.48 21.90
C LEU A 321 7.94 13.23 21.82
N GLY A 322 7.78 12.55 22.96
CA GLY A 322 7.09 11.27 23.09
C GLY A 322 7.93 10.29 23.92
N SER A 323 7.82 8.98 23.71
CA SER A 323 8.50 7.99 24.59
C SER A 323 9.15 6.84 23.84
N GLY A 324 10.26 6.33 24.37
CA GLY A 324 11.01 5.20 23.84
C GLY A 324 11.72 5.47 22.50
N ASN A 325 11.90 6.73 22.10
CA ASN A 325 12.62 7.06 20.85
C ASN A 325 14.14 6.93 21.03
N HIS A 326 14.83 6.51 19.98
CA HIS A 326 16.28 6.32 19.95
C HIS A 326 16.90 7.10 18.79
N SER A 327 17.98 7.85 19.04
CA SER A 327 18.47 8.98 18.22
C SER A 327 17.58 10.24 18.37
N SER A 328 17.75 11.24 17.50
CA SER A 328 17.36 12.63 17.78
C SER A 328 16.23 13.19 16.89
N ASN A 329 15.48 14.16 17.43
CA ASN A 329 14.40 14.91 16.78
C ASN A 329 13.18 14.07 16.37
N ASN A 330 12.88 12.99 17.08
CA ASN A 330 11.69 12.17 16.80
C ASN A 330 10.43 12.73 17.48
N PHE A 331 9.28 12.59 16.83
CA PHE A 331 7.96 12.93 17.38
C PHE A 331 7.06 11.69 17.43
N GLY A 332 6.56 11.33 18.60
CA GLY A 332 5.75 10.13 18.84
C GLY A 332 6.51 9.02 19.58
N PHE A 333 6.28 7.75 19.26
CA PHE A 333 6.63 6.64 20.16
C PHE A 333 7.49 5.55 19.51
N GLY A 334 8.52 5.09 20.21
CA GLY A 334 9.30 3.91 19.82
C GLY A 334 10.05 4.02 18.49
N ASN A 335 10.33 5.23 17.99
CA ASN A 335 11.05 5.39 16.73
C ASN A 335 12.56 5.14 16.92
N TRP A 336 13.20 4.49 15.95
CA TRP A 336 14.64 4.19 15.94
C TRP A 336 15.33 4.92 14.78
N GLY A 337 16.31 5.76 15.08
CA GLY A 337 16.93 6.67 14.12
C GLY A 337 16.30 8.07 14.14
N PRO A 338 16.86 9.05 13.41
CA PRO A 338 16.53 10.47 13.59
C PRO A 338 15.36 11.00 12.74
N MET A 339 14.73 12.07 13.22
CA MET A 339 13.74 12.88 12.48
C MET A 339 12.49 12.11 11.99
N ASN A 340 12.09 11.05 12.69
CA ASN A 340 10.84 10.33 12.39
C ASN A 340 9.63 10.97 13.12
N MET A 341 8.47 10.92 12.49
CA MET A 341 7.19 11.40 13.04
C MET A 341 6.17 10.26 13.06
N GLY A 342 5.49 10.05 14.18
CA GLY A 342 4.56 8.95 14.39
C GLY A 342 5.16 7.84 15.25
N SER A 343 4.93 6.56 14.93
CA SER A 343 5.22 5.46 15.87
C SER A 343 5.93 4.27 15.23
N GLY A 344 6.96 3.75 15.90
CA GLY A 344 7.64 2.49 15.54
C GLY A 344 8.39 2.53 14.22
N ASN A 345 8.74 3.71 13.69
CA ASN A 345 9.51 3.82 12.46
C ASN A 345 11.00 3.53 12.73
N HIS A 346 11.67 2.85 11.80
CA HIS A 346 13.05 2.40 11.94
C HIS A 346 13.91 2.87 10.74
N GLY A 347 14.65 3.96 10.96
CA GLY A 347 15.51 4.63 9.99
C GLY A 347 15.40 6.15 10.14
N SER A 348 15.33 6.91 9.04
CA SER A 348 15.38 8.39 9.12
C SER A 348 14.28 9.08 8.30
N TYR A 349 13.76 10.21 8.80
CA TYR A 349 12.80 11.06 8.08
C TYR A 349 11.46 10.39 7.72
N ASN A 350 11.06 9.30 8.39
CA ASN A 350 9.78 8.64 8.11
C ASN A 350 8.61 9.34 8.81
N ILE A 351 7.45 9.38 8.16
CA ILE A 351 6.22 10.00 8.69
C ILE A 351 5.10 8.94 8.67
N GLY A 352 4.55 8.63 9.83
CA GLY A 352 3.48 7.64 10.02
C GLY A 352 3.91 6.49 10.93
N PHE A 353 3.61 5.25 10.56
CA PHE A 353 3.66 4.11 11.50
C PHE A 353 4.41 2.91 10.94
N GLY A 354 5.38 2.37 11.69
CA GLY A 354 6.03 1.09 11.38
C GLY A 354 6.87 1.04 10.11
N ASN A 355 7.26 2.19 9.54
CA ASN A 355 8.06 2.22 8.31
C ASN A 355 9.52 1.83 8.58
N PHE A 356 10.10 1.01 7.71
CA PHE A 356 11.51 0.61 7.73
C PHE A 356 12.27 1.22 6.56
N GLY A 357 13.44 1.82 6.81
CA GLY A 357 14.22 2.58 5.83
C GLY A 357 14.05 4.09 6.00
N SER A 358 14.12 4.90 4.94
CA SER A 358 14.17 6.36 5.08
C SER A 358 13.24 7.14 4.14
N LYS A 359 12.73 8.28 4.63
CA LYS A 359 11.82 9.20 3.91
C LYS A 359 10.46 8.61 3.51
N ASN A 360 10.00 7.55 4.18
CA ASN A 360 8.71 6.94 3.87
C ASN A 360 7.55 7.72 4.51
N LEU A 361 6.45 7.88 3.79
CA LEU A 361 5.19 8.49 4.26
C LEU A 361 4.08 7.44 4.25
N GLY A 362 3.47 7.21 5.41
CA GLY A 362 2.34 6.29 5.60
C GLY A 362 2.66 5.15 6.57
N PHE A 363 2.27 3.92 6.21
CA PHE A 363 2.20 2.81 7.17
C PHE A 363 2.96 1.57 6.67
N GLY A 364 3.85 1.00 7.46
CA GLY A 364 4.46 -0.31 7.21
C GLY A 364 5.31 -0.43 5.94
N ASN A 365 5.76 0.68 5.34
CA ASN A 365 6.54 0.66 4.10
C ASN A 365 8.00 0.25 4.39
N HIS A 366 8.59 -0.59 3.54
CA HIS A 366 9.94 -1.13 3.69
C HIS A 366 10.81 -0.74 2.48
N GLY A 367 11.87 0.04 2.72
CA GLY A 367 12.72 0.65 1.69
C GLY A 367 12.77 2.17 1.84
N ASN A 368 13.02 2.91 0.76
CA ASN A 368 13.22 4.36 0.84
C ASN A 368 12.27 5.18 -0.06
N ASN A 369 11.90 6.37 0.43
CA ASN A 369 11.18 7.41 -0.30
C ASN A 369 9.79 6.96 -0.83
N ASN A 370 9.14 6.03 -0.11
CA ASN A 370 7.84 5.47 -0.46
C ASN A 370 6.68 6.30 0.11
N ILE A 371 5.54 6.35 -0.59
CA ILE A 371 4.32 7.03 -0.13
C ILE A 371 3.14 6.05 -0.21
N GLY A 372 2.73 5.46 0.92
CA GLY A 372 1.69 4.43 0.90
C GLY A 372 1.53 3.58 2.15
N PHE A 373 0.98 2.38 1.94
CA PHE A 373 0.65 1.42 3.00
C PHE A 373 1.22 0.04 2.65
N GLY A 374 2.26 -0.44 3.34
CA GLY A 374 2.82 -1.79 3.17
C GLY A 374 3.74 -1.97 1.95
N LEU A 375 4.20 -0.88 1.34
CA LEU A 375 5.08 -0.91 0.15
C LEU A 375 6.42 -1.62 0.45
N THR A 376 7.05 -2.21 -0.56
CA THR A 376 8.33 -2.95 -0.41
C THR A 376 9.21 -2.74 -1.63
N GLY A 377 10.26 -1.93 -1.47
CA GLY A 377 11.13 -1.41 -2.52
C GLY A 377 11.40 0.09 -2.33
N ASP A 378 11.96 0.77 -3.32
CA ASP A 378 12.29 2.19 -3.25
C ASP A 378 11.50 3.03 -4.26
N ASN A 379 11.13 4.25 -3.87
CA ASN A 379 10.39 5.25 -4.66
C ASN A 379 9.00 4.80 -5.15
N GLN A 380 8.31 3.95 -4.39
CA GLN A 380 6.96 3.49 -4.70
C GLN A 380 5.87 4.44 -4.17
N VAL A 381 4.75 4.54 -4.88
CA VAL A 381 3.52 5.18 -4.37
C VAL A 381 2.36 4.19 -4.50
N GLY A 382 1.55 3.95 -3.45
CA GLY A 382 0.41 3.05 -3.52
C GLY A 382 0.15 2.18 -2.27
N ILE A 383 -0.22 0.91 -2.49
CA ILE A 383 -0.55 -0.06 -1.43
C ILE A 383 0.22 -1.38 -1.67
N GLY A 384 0.73 -1.97 -0.59
CA GLY A 384 1.56 -3.15 -0.52
C GLY A 384 0.89 -4.41 -1.05
N GLY A 385 1.68 -5.30 -1.66
CA GLY A 385 1.17 -6.44 -2.44
C GLY A 385 0.54 -6.04 -3.78
N LEU A 386 0.11 -4.78 -3.94
CA LEU A 386 -0.51 -4.23 -5.14
C LEU A 386 0.35 -3.16 -5.84
N ASN A 387 1.53 -2.82 -5.35
CA ASN A 387 2.54 -2.11 -6.13
C ASN A 387 3.94 -2.64 -5.72
N SER A 388 4.67 -3.26 -6.66
CA SER A 388 5.87 -4.06 -6.35
C SER A 388 6.99 -3.88 -7.39
N GLY A 389 8.24 -3.78 -6.93
CA GLY A 389 9.39 -3.39 -7.76
C GLY A 389 9.64 -1.88 -7.78
N ILE A 390 10.78 -1.44 -8.30
CA ILE A 390 11.37 -0.12 -7.97
C ILE A 390 10.77 1.00 -8.83
N GLY A 391 10.45 2.15 -8.23
CA GLY A 391 10.07 3.37 -8.97
C GLY A 391 8.67 3.38 -9.59
N ASN A 392 7.79 2.45 -9.24
CA ASN A 392 6.41 2.41 -9.77
C ASN A 392 5.50 3.47 -9.15
N ILE A 393 4.76 4.21 -9.97
CA ILE A 393 3.83 5.28 -9.57
C ILE A 393 2.40 4.88 -9.93
N GLY A 394 1.57 4.55 -8.93
CA GLY A 394 0.14 4.28 -9.11
C GLY A 394 -0.37 3.09 -8.30
N PHE A 395 -1.14 2.19 -8.91
CA PHE A 395 -1.78 1.08 -8.20
C PHE A 395 -2.00 -0.15 -9.09
N GLY A 396 -1.63 -1.33 -8.62
CA GLY A 396 -1.67 -2.60 -9.34
C GLY A 396 -0.35 -3.00 -10.04
N ASN A 397 0.69 -2.16 -10.01
CA ASN A 397 1.87 -2.36 -10.86
C ASN A 397 2.87 -3.40 -10.31
N SER A 398 3.58 -4.10 -11.20
CA SER A 398 4.64 -5.08 -10.86
C SER A 398 5.84 -4.95 -11.79
N GLY A 399 7.06 -5.06 -11.26
CA GLY A 399 8.30 -4.73 -11.97
C GLY A 399 8.71 -3.26 -11.75
N ASN A 400 9.45 -2.62 -12.66
CA ASN A 400 10.10 -1.33 -12.35
C ASN A 400 9.62 -0.15 -13.22
N ASN A 401 9.67 1.07 -12.68
CA ASN A 401 9.40 2.35 -13.36
C ASN A 401 8.02 2.45 -14.06
N ASN A 402 7.03 1.64 -13.69
CA ASN A 402 5.71 1.66 -14.31
C ASN A 402 4.85 2.80 -13.76
N ILE A 403 4.12 3.50 -14.62
CA ILE A 403 3.29 4.66 -14.27
C ILE A 403 1.84 4.39 -14.67
N GLY A 404 0.91 4.53 -13.73
CA GLY A 404 -0.53 4.29 -13.93
C GLY A 404 -1.03 3.04 -13.19
N LEU A 405 -1.93 2.25 -13.78
CA LEU A 405 -2.61 1.15 -13.08
C LEU A 405 -2.33 -0.24 -13.68
N PHE A 406 -2.16 -1.24 -12.81
CA PHE A 406 -2.11 -2.67 -13.16
C PHE A 406 -1.09 -3.08 -14.26
N ASN A 407 -0.01 -2.32 -14.45
CA ASN A 407 1.01 -2.64 -15.46
C ASN A 407 2.06 -3.63 -14.92
N SER A 408 2.57 -4.54 -15.75
CA SER A 408 3.56 -5.56 -15.37
C SER A 408 4.82 -5.53 -16.24
N GLY A 409 6.00 -5.66 -15.64
CA GLY A 409 7.29 -5.55 -16.34
C GLY A 409 7.93 -4.18 -16.10
N ASP A 410 8.55 -3.57 -17.11
CA ASP A 410 9.43 -2.41 -16.90
C ASP A 410 9.13 -1.19 -17.78
N ASN A 411 9.05 -0.01 -17.17
CA ASN A 411 8.89 1.31 -17.83
C ASN A 411 7.56 1.52 -18.60
N ASN A 412 6.49 0.78 -18.28
CA ASN A 412 5.20 0.95 -18.96
C ASN A 412 4.42 2.18 -18.44
N PHE A 413 3.67 2.85 -19.31
CA PHE A 413 2.84 4.01 -18.97
C PHE A 413 1.37 3.78 -19.37
N GLY A 414 0.45 3.89 -18.40
CA GLY A 414 -0.99 3.79 -18.61
C GLY A 414 -1.63 2.68 -17.79
N PHE A 415 -2.42 1.80 -18.43
CA PHE A 415 -3.29 0.86 -17.75
C PHE A 415 -3.12 -0.57 -18.29
N PHE A 416 -2.98 -1.57 -17.41
CA PHE A 416 -2.98 -3.01 -17.75
C PHE A 416 -1.90 -3.47 -18.76
N ASN A 417 -0.87 -2.66 -19.05
CA ASN A 417 0.16 -3.04 -20.03
C ASN A 417 1.11 -4.10 -19.44
N SER A 418 1.68 -4.97 -20.27
CA SER A 418 2.63 -6.00 -19.84
C SER A 418 3.89 -6.04 -20.73
N GLY A 419 5.05 -6.34 -20.15
CA GLY A 419 6.35 -6.33 -20.85
C GLY A 419 7.10 -5.02 -20.63
N SER A 420 7.72 -4.42 -21.65
CA SER A 420 8.58 -3.23 -21.46
C SER A 420 8.27 -2.01 -22.33
N GLY A 421 8.20 -0.83 -21.70
CA GLY A 421 8.16 0.46 -22.38
C GLY A 421 6.88 0.76 -23.17
N ASN A 422 5.78 0.04 -22.91
CA ASN A 422 4.52 0.24 -23.62
C ASN A 422 3.76 1.48 -23.11
N PHE A 423 3.03 2.17 -23.99
CA PHE A 423 2.24 3.35 -23.68
C PHE A 423 0.76 3.14 -24.05
N GLY A 424 -0.16 3.31 -23.09
CA GLY A 424 -1.61 3.28 -23.33
C GLY A 424 -2.34 2.23 -22.49
N PHE A 425 -3.17 1.40 -23.12
CA PHE A 425 -4.09 0.48 -22.46
C PHE A 425 -3.90 -0.98 -22.93
N ALA A 426 -3.65 -1.90 -21.99
CA ALA A 426 -3.64 -3.34 -22.18
C ALA A 426 -2.77 -3.87 -23.34
N ASN A 427 -1.65 -3.19 -23.66
CA ASN A 427 -0.67 -3.67 -24.62
C ASN A 427 0.26 -4.73 -23.98
N SER A 428 0.72 -5.73 -24.72
CA SER A 428 1.59 -6.80 -24.21
C SER A 428 2.82 -7.05 -25.08
N GLY A 429 4.02 -6.90 -24.53
CA GLY A 429 5.30 -7.05 -25.24
C GLY A 429 6.17 -5.81 -25.08
N ASN A 430 6.77 -5.27 -26.14
CA ASN A 430 7.74 -4.17 -25.99
C ASN A 430 7.49 -2.96 -26.90
N ILE A 431 7.46 -1.76 -26.30
CA ILE A 431 7.42 -0.46 -26.98
C ILE A 431 6.17 -0.30 -27.87
N ASN A 432 5.05 -0.91 -27.47
CA ASN A 432 3.76 -0.73 -28.16
C ASN A 432 3.04 0.53 -27.68
N THR A 433 2.36 1.24 -28.58
CA THR A 433 1.66 2.51 -28.31
C THR A 433 0.18 2.43 -28.72
N GLY A 434 -0.73 2.55 -27.76
CA GLY A 434 -2.18 2.61 -27.99
C GLY A 434 -2.96 1.59 -27.16
N PHE A 435 -3.79 0.75 -27.79
CA PHE A 435 -4.77 -0.11 -27.10
C PHE A 435 -4.65 -1.58 -27.52
N TRP A 436 -4.58 -2.54 -26.59
CA TRP A 436 -4.63 -3.99 -26.89
C TRP A 436 -3.58 -4.53 -27.88
N ASN A 437 -2.46 -3.83 -28.12
CA ASN A 437 -1.44 -4.31 -29.05
C ASN A 437 -0.54 -5.36 -28.39
N ALA A 438 -0.46 -6.56 -28.98
CA ALA A 438 0.46 -7.62 -28.58
C ALA A 438 1.67 -7.69 -29.55
N GLY A 439 2.87 -8.02 -29.04
CA GLY A 439 4.10 -8.07 -29.82
C GLY A 439 5.03 -6.89 -29.56
N ASN A 440 5.78 -6.41 -30.56
CA ASN A 440 6.81 -5.39 -30.36
C ASN A 440 6.73 -4.23 -31.37
N TRP A 441 6.91 -2.99 -30.90
CA TRP A 441 6.91 -1.74 -31.68
C TRP A 441 5.60 -1.40 -32.41
N ASN A 442 4.46 -1.97 -31.99
CA ASN A 442 3.16 -1.76 -32.63
C ASN A 442 2.51 -0.43 -32.21
N THR A 443 1.87 0.29 -33.13
CA THR A 443 1.19 1.56 -32.87
C THR A 443 -0.26 1.52 -33.38
N GLY A 444 -1.22 1.91 -32.53
CA GLY A 444 -2.65 1.94 -32.86
C GLY A 444 -3.45 1.03 -31.93
N ALA A 445 -4.31 0.14 -32.44
CA ALA A 445 -5.11 -0.74 -31.58
C ALA A 445 -5.27 -2.19 -32.06
N GLY A 446 -5.11 -3.16 -31.15
CA GLY A 446 -5.40 -4.57 -31.39
C GLY A 446 -4.42 -5.29 -32.32
N ASN A 447 -3.28 -4.69 -32.67
CA ASN A 447 -2.29 -5.34 -33.52
C ASN A 447 -1.55 -6.42 -32.73
N GLY A 448 -1.55 -7.67 -33.20
CA GLY A 448 -0.89 -8.82 -32.58
C GLY A 448 0.49 -9.18 -33.16
N GLY A 449 0.93 -8.44 -34.18
CA GLY A 449 2.16 -8.67 -34.93
C GLY A 449 3.39 -7.94 -34.37
N ASN A 450 4.27 -7.42 -35.23
CA ASN A 450 5.44 -6.64 -34.81
C ASN A 450 5.76 -5.51 -35.79
N LEU A 451 6.06 -4.30 -35.30
CA LEU A 451 6.30 -3.07 -36.07
C LEU A 451 5.05 -2.54 -36.82
N ASP A 452 3.85 -2.99 -36.44
CA ASP A 452 2.61 -2.67 -37.15
C ASP A 452 2.08 -1.26 -36.81
N PHE A 453 1.42 -0.62 -37.77
CA PHE A 453 0.76 0.69 -37.59
C PHE A 453 -0.71 0.63 -38.04
N GLY A 454 -1.64 0.76 -37.09
CA GLY A 454 -3.08 0.84 -37.38
C GLY A 454 -3.90 -0.06 -36.47
N PHE A 455 -4.82 -0.85 -37.03
CA PHE A 455 -5.86 -1.54 -36.30
C PHE A 455 -5.91 -3.05 -36.60
N GLY A 456 -5.77 -3.91 -35.60
CA GLY A 456 -6.06 -5.34 -35.72
C GLY A 456 -5.12 -6.15 -36.63
N ASN A 457 -3.93 -5.65 -36.97
CA ASN A 457 -2.98 -6.37 -37.82
C ASN A 457 -2.26 -7.48 -37.01
N GLY A 458 -2.18 -8.69 -37.54
CA GLY A 458 -1.54 -9.85 -36.89
C GLY A 458 -0.17 -10.24 -37.47
N GLY A 459 0.34 -9.45 -38.43
CA GLY A 459 1.51 -9.76 -39.25
C GLY A 459 2.85 -9.27 -38.71
N ILE A 460 3.65 -8.65 -39.58
CA ILE A 460 4.92 -7.98 -39.23
C ILE A 460 5.13 -6.77 -40.14
N LYS A 461 5.13 -5.55 -39.58
CA LYS A 461 5.22 -4.22 -40.22
C LYS A 461 4.01 -3.86 -41.10
N ASP A 462 2.83 -4.35 -40.76
CA ASP A 462 1.62 -4.01 -41.50
C ASP A 462 1.17 -2.57 -41.23
N VAL A 463 0.70 -1.86 -42.25
CA VAL A 463 0.21 -0.48 -42.15
C VAL A 463 -1.25 -0.38 -42.62
N GLY A 464 -2.20 -0.41 -41.69
CA GLY A 464 -3.63 -0.32 -42.01
C GLY A 464 -4.53 -1.10 -41.05
N PHE A 465 -5.48 -1.85 -41.59
CA PHE A 465 -6.52 -2.55 -40.80
C PHE A 465 -6.54 -4.05 -41.09
N GLY A 466 -6.46 -4.91 -40.08
CA GLY A 466 -6.81 -6.34 -40.16
C GLY A 466 -5.91 -7.19 -41.06
N ASN A 467 -4.70 -6.74 -41.40
CA ASN A 467 -3.73 -7.53 -42.17
C ASN A 467 -3.18 -8.70 -41.33
N GLY A 468 -2.72 -9.78 -41.97
CA GLY A 468 -2.31 -11.01 -41.29
C GLY A 468 -1.13 -11.78 -41.93
N GLY A 469 -0.54 -11.25 -43.01
CA GLY A 469 0.81 -11.63 -43.46
C GLY A 469 1.80 -10.49 -43.18
N SER A 470 2.98 -10.46 -43.80
CA SER A 470 4.05 -9.50 -43.45
C SER A 470 4.16 -8.32 -44.42
N ASP A 471 4.71 -7.19 -43.98
CA ASP A 471 5.08 -6.01 -44.78
C ASP A 471 3.91 -5.45 -45.65
N ASN A 472 2.65 -5.53 -45.18
CA ASN A 472 1.48 -5.08 -45.95
C ASN A 472 1.10 -3.60 -45.74
N MET A 473 0.29 -3.06 -46.64
CA MET A 473 -0.38 -1.77 -46.47
C MET A 473 -1.85 -1.84 -46.94
N GLY A 474 -2.80 -1.33 -46.16
CA GLY A 474 -4.24 -1.32 -46.50
C GLY A 474 -5.10 -2.22 -45.60
N PHE A 475 -6.15 -2.84 -46.16
CA PHE A 475 -7.20 -3.49 -45.38
C PHE A 475 -7.28 -5.01 -45.65
N PHE A 476 -7.19 -5.84 -44.60
CA PHE A 476 -7.45 -7.30 -44.62
C PHE A 476 -6.56 -8.14 -45.55
N ASN A 477 -5.29 -7.77 -45.76
CA ASN A 477 -4.35 -8.57 -46.55
C ASN A 477 -3.77 -9.74 -45.74
N SER A 478 -3.88 -10.97 -46.24
CA SER A 478 -3.49 -12.21 -45.53
C SER A 478 -2.21 -12.89 -46.06
N GLY A 479 -1.44 -12.22 -46.92
CA GLY A 479 -0.14 -12.70 -47.40
C GLY A 479 0.94 -11.62 -47.25
N ASP A 480 2.12 -11.80 -47.87
CA ASP A 480 3.28 -10.92 -47.64
C ASP A 480 3.48 -9.84 -48.74
N PHE A 481 3.87 -8.62 -48.34
CA PHE A 481 4.23 -7.48 -49.20
C PHE A 481 3.08 -6.90 -50.06
N ASN A 482 1.83 -6.93 -49.57
CA ASN A 482 0.68 -6.42 -50.33
C ASN A 482 0.42 -4.91 -50.14
N THR A 483 -0.31 -4.28 -51.06
CA THR A 483 -0.73 -2.86 -50.92
C THR A 483 -2.13 -2.63 -51.50
N GLY A 484 -3.14 -2.63 -50.65
CA GLY A 484 -4.56 -2.47 -51.02
C GLY A 484 -5.45 -3.30 -50.11
N ASP A 485 -6.56 -3.82 -50.66
CA ASP A 485 -7.58 -4.49 -49.87
C ASP A 485 -7.75 -5.98 -50.24
N PHE A 486 -7.90 -6.84 -49.21
CA PHE A 486 -8.21 -8.27 -49.27
C PHE A 486 -7.22 -9.16 -50.07
N ASN A 487 -5.93 -8.83 -50.13
CA ASN A 487 -4.93 -9.62 -50.85
C ASN A 487 -4.44 -10.84 -50.06
N SER A 488 -4.51 -12.04 -50.66
CA SER A 488 -4.03 -13.30 -50.07
C SER A 488 -2.79 -13.89 -50.75
N GLY A 489 -2.10 -13.10 -51.57
CA GLY A 489 -0.84 -13.48 -52.23
C GLY A 489 0.39 -12.88 -51.54
N GLY A 490 1.59 -13.19 -52.04
CA GLY A 490 2.79 -12.49 -51.58
C GLY A 490 4.05 -12.72 -52.42
N GLY A 491 4.99 -11.79 -52.30
CA GLY A 491 6.16 -11.69 -53.17
C GLY A 491 7.50 -11.84 -52.45
N THR A 492 8.55 -12.26 -53.17
CA THR A 492 9.92 -12.20 -52.65
C THR A 492 10.44 -10.77 -52.65
N PHE A 493 11.01 -10.33 -51.52
CA PHE A 493 11.63 -9.00 -51.36
C PHE A 493 12.63 -8.70 -52.50
N GLY A 494 12.42 -7.59 -53.21
CA GLY A 494 13.22 -7.20 -54.38
C GLY A 494 12.76 -7.76 -55.73
N THR A 495 11.66 -8.52 -55.77
CA THR A 495 10.93 -8.87 -57.00
C THR A 495 9.56 -8.20 -57.00
N SER A 496 9.06 -7.80 -58.17
CA SER A 496 7.83 -7.01 -58.36
C SER A 496 6.54 -7.83 -58.18
N ALA A 497 6.40 -8.51 -57.04
CA ALA A 497 5.38 -9.52 -56.76
C ALA A 497 4.54 -9.25 -55.50
N GLY A 498 4.55 -8.02 -54.98
CA GLY A 498 3.59 -7.57 -53.98
C GLY A 498 2.22 -7.34 -54.62
N ASN A 499 1.19 -8.08 -54.20
CA ASN A 499 -0.15 -7.98 -54.76
C ASN A 499 -0.82 -6.69 -54.26
N SER A 500 -1.48 -5.93 -55.15
CA SER A 500 -1.99 -4.59 -54.87
C SER A 500 -3.49 -4.46 -55.17
N GLY A 501 -4.29 -5.16 -54.36
CA GLY A 501 -5.76 -5.11 -54.32
C GLY A 501 -6.44 -6.25 -55.08
N SER A 502 -7.77 -6.35 -54.94
CA SER A 502 -8.57 -6.89 -56.06
C SER A 502 -8.16 -6.18 -57.37
N PHE A 503 -8.30 -6.83 -58.53
CA PHE A 503 -7.77 -6.36 -59.84
C PHE A 503 -6.23 -6.51 -60.05
N ASN A 504 -5.56 -7.37 -59.26
CA ASN A 504 -4.10 -7.62 -59.26
C ASN A 504 -3.40 -7.74 -60.62
N SER A 505 -2.12 -7.35 -60.71
CA SER A 505 -1.35 -7.08 -61.96
C SER A 505 -0.12 -7.99 -62.22
N SER A 506 -0.10 -9.19 -61.65
CA SER A 506 1.01 -10.16 -61.71
C SER A 506 1.11 -10.92 -63.05
N PRO A 507 2.29 -11.43 -63.47
CA PRO A 507 2.43 -12.16 -64.73
C PRO A 507 1.53 -13.39 -64.93
N ASN A 508 1.04 -14.05 -63.86
CA ASN A 508 0.13 -15.21 -63.97
C ASN A 508 -0.97 -15.14 -62.90
N ASN A 509 -2.24 -15.04 -63.29
CA ASN A 509 -3.38 -14.87 -62.37
C ASN A 509 -4.60 -15.75 -62.69
N THR A 510 -5.41 -16.07 -61.67
CA THR A 510 -6.70 -16.79 -61.77
C THR A 510 -7.82 -15.96 -61.13
N GLY A 511 -9.02 -15.98 -61.71
CA GLY A 511 -10.20 -15.29 -61.15
C GLY A 511 -10.84 -14.27 -62.09
N PHE A 512 -11.52 -13.27 -61.51
CA PHE A 512 -12.26 -12.23 -62.22
C PHE A 512 -11.53 -10.88 -62.17
N PHE A 513 -11.56 -10.13 -63.27
CA PHE A 513 -11.00 -8.77 -63.40
C PHE A 513 -9.50 -8.55 -63.06
N ASN A 514 -8.69 -9.60 -63.03
CA ASN A 514 -7.23 -9.49 -62.88
C ASN A 514 -6.58 -8.84 -64.12
N SER A 515 -5.45 -8.16 -63.91
CA SER A 515 -4.50 -7.81 -64.97
C SER A 515 -3.26 -8.72 -64.92
N GLY A 516 -2.59 -8.98 -66.03
CA GLY A 516 -1.43 -9.88 -66.03
C GLY A 516 -1.01 -10.41 -67.39
N ALA A 517 0.17 -11.04 -67.47
CA ALA A 517 0.66 -11.59 -68.73
C ALA A 517 -0.07 -12.87 -69.15
N THR A 518 -0.62 -13.64 -68.20
CA THR A 518 -1.39 -14.86 -68.46
C THR A 518 -2.51 -15.03 -67.42
N ASN A 519 -3.79 -14.93 -67.83
CA ASN A 519 -4.92 -15.02 -66.90
C ASN A 519 -5.97 -16.09 -67.28
N THR A 520 -6.56 -16.70 -66.24
CA THR A 520 -7.63 -17.71 -66.34
C THR A 520 -8.89 -17.25 -65.60
N GLY A 521 -9.98 -16.99 -66.33
CA GLY A 521 -11.27 -16.55 -65.79
C GLY A 521 -11.90 -15.39 -66.58
N LEU A 522 -13.00 -14.80 -66.08
CA LEU A 522 -13.84 -13.84 -66.80
C LEU A 522 -13.41 -12.37 -66.57
N PHE A 523 -13.55 -11.53 -67.60
CA PHE A 523 -13.28 -10.08 -67.57
C PHE A 523 -11.85 -9.63 -67.19
N ASN A 524 -10.85 -10.49 -67.35
CA ASN A 524 -9.43 -10.18 -67.08
C ASN A 524 -8.76 -9.32 -68.19
N ALA A 525 -7.55 -8.81 -67.94
CA ALA A 525 -6.79 -7.91 -68.83
C ALA A 525 -5.29 -8.27 -68.91
N GLY A 526 -4.61 -7.82 -69.98
CA GLY A 526 -3.19 -8.09 -70.23
C GLY A 526 -2.94 -9.22 -71.23
N SER A 527 -1.71 -9.74 -71.29
CA SER A 527 -1.14 -10.28 -72.54
C SER A 527 -1.77 -11.57 -73.07
N VAL A 528 -2.37 -12.42 -72.21
CA VAL A 528 -3.08 -13.65 -72.60
C VAL A 528 -4.27 -13.85 -71.65
N ASN A 529 -5.47 -14.05 -72.20
CA ASN A 529 -6.69 -14.33 -71.44
C ASN A 529 -7.39 -15.58 -71.99
N THR A 530 -7.92 -16.43 -71.11
CA THR A 530 -8.46 -17.76 -71.48
C THR A 530 -9.91 -18.02 -71.01
N GLY A 531 -10.66 -16.98 -70.66
CA GLY A 531 -12.08 -17.07 -70.28
C GLY A 531 -13.05 -16.38 -71.26
N PHE A 532 -14.34 -16.63 -71.07
CA PHE A 532 -15.42 -16.01 -71.84
C PHE A 532 -15.40 -14.47 -71.75
N GLY A 533 -15.76 -13.81 -72.86
CA GLY A 533 -15.46 -12.40 -73.10
C GLY A 533 -14.17 -12.19 -73.91
N SER A 534 -13.39 -13.24 -74.19
CA SER A 534 -12.33 -13.22 -75.20
C SER A 534 -12.90 -13.00 -76.61
N SER A 535 -12.20 -12.19 -77.41
CA SER A 535 -12.61 -11.77 -78.77
C SER A 535 -11.53 -12.05 -79.83
N ILE A 536 -10.96 -13.26 -79.80
CA ILE A 536 -9.99 -13.78 -80.77
C ILE A 536 -10.66 -15.00 -81.42
N ASP A 537 -10.83 -15.03 -82.75
CA ASP A 537 -9.83 -15.40 -83.76
C ASP A 537 -9.92 -14.51 -85.04
N GLN A 538 -8.86 -14.11 -85.76
CA GLN A 538 -7.39 -14.16 -85.57
C GLN A 538 -6.79 -12.82 -86.14
N PRO A 539 -5.69 -12.79 -86.92
CA PRO A 539 -4.45 -12.12 -86.52
C PRO A 539 -4.33 -10.66 -87.00
N GLY A 540 -3.95 -9.78 -86.08
CA GLY A 540 -3.60 -8.38 -86.35
C GLY A 540 -3.59 -7.55 -85.08
N SER A 541 -2.78 -6.50 -85.02
CA SER A 541 -2.67 -5.59 -83.87
C SER A 541 -3.88 -4.65 -83.80
N VAL A 542 -5.02 -5.18 -83.36
CA VAL A 542 -6.26 -4.41 -83.14
C VAL A 542 -6.82 -4.74 -81.77
N SER A 543 -7.24 -3.73 -81.00
CA SER A 543 -7.78 -3.90 -79.64
C SER A 543 -8.92 -2.93 -79.31
N GLY A 544 -9.71 -3.25 -78.30
CA GLY A 544 -10.89 -2.45 -77.91
C GLY A 544 -12.13 -2.73 -78.77
N PHE A 545 -13.09 -1.81 -78.79
CA PHE A 545 -14.46 -2.07 -79.23
C PHE A 545 -14.81 -1.36 -80.56
N ASN A 546 -15.24 -2.14 -81.55
CA ASN A 546 -15.77 -1.67 -82.84
C ASN A 546 -14.83 -0.73 -83.63
N ASN A 547 -13.55 -1.10 -83.74
CA ASN A 547 -12.53 -0.36 -84.52
C ASN A 547 -12.32 -0.98 -85.91
N THR A 548 -11.89 -0.19 -86.90
CA THR A 548 -11.55 -0.69 -88.25
C THR A 548 -10.23 -0.13 -88.80
N GLY A 549 -9.25 -1.01 -89.03
CA GLY A 549 -7.92 -0.69 -89.55
C GLY A 549 -6.86 -1.70 -89.08
N THR A 550 -5.57 -1.34 -89.20
CA THR A 550 -4.42 -2.08 -88.66
C THR A 550 -3.64 -1.19 -87.69
N ASP A 551 -3.12 -1.76 -86.59
CA ASP A 551 -2.51 -1.00 -85.49
C ASP A 551 -3.51 0.00 -84.86
N VAL A 552 -4.71 -0.50 -84.50
CA VAL A 552 -5.83 0.33 -84.00
C VAL A 552 -6.30 -0.10 -82.62
N SER A 553 -6.44 0.84 -81.69
CA SER A 553 -6.84 0.56 -80.30
C SER A 553 -7.90 1.54 -79.78
N GLY A 554 -8.75 1.12 -78.84
CA GLY A 554 -9.75 1.98 -78.19
C GLY A 554 -11.19 1.76 -78.67
N PHE A 555 -11.96 2.81 -78.97
CA PHE A 555 -13.40 2.70 -79.30
C PHE A 555 -13.80 3.52 -80.54
N ASN A 556 -14.50 2.88 -81.48
CA ASN A 556 -15.04 3.49 -82.72
C ASN A 556 -14.01 4.28 -83.57
N ASN A 557 -12.75 3.82 -83.61
CA ASN A 557 -11.68 4.42 -84.40
C ASN A 557 -11.61 3.83 -85.82
N THR A 558 -11.26 4.68 -86.79
CA THR A 558 -11.20 4.31 -88.23
C THR A 558 -9.90 4.80 -88.87
N GLY A 559 -9.21 3.90 -89.57
CA GLY A 559 -7.90 4.16 -90.18
C GLY A 559 -6.75 3.51 -89.41
N PRO A 560 -5.57 3.33 -90.03
CA PRO A 560 -4.45 2.63 -89.40
C PRO A 560 -3.76 3.48 -88.30
N ALA A 561 -2.91 2.85 -87.49
CA ALA A 561 -2.05 3.54 -86.51
C ALA A 561 -2.82 4.53 -85.60
N THR A 562 -4.02 4.13 -85.12
CA THR A 562 -4.97 5.03 -84.44
C THR A 562 -5.35 4.53 -83.05
N SER A 563 -5.36 5.40 -82.05
CA SER A 563 -5.66 5.03 -80.65
C SER A 563 -6.62 6.00 -79.97
N GLY A 564 -7.48 5.52 -79.07
CA GLY A 564 -8.34 6.37 -78.23
C GLY A 564 -9.84 6.28 -78.55
N PHE A 565 -10.55 7.40 -78.71
CA PHE A 565 -12.02 7.41 -78.84
C PHE A 565 -12.50 8.29 -80.01
N GLN A 566 -13.19 7.67 -80.99
CA GLN A 566 -13.75 8.33 -82.19
C GLN A 566 -12.74 9.15 -83.04
N ASN A 567 -11.48 8.70 -83.12
CA ASN A 567 -10.46 9.31 -83.97
C ASN A 567 -10.53 8.74 -85.39
N THR A 568 -10.24 9.59 -86.38
CA THR A 568 -10.14 9.20 -87.80
C THR A 568 -8.78 9.58 -88.35
N ASN A 569 -8.02 8.58 -88.81
CA ASN A 569 -6.71 8.77 -89.44
C ASN A 569 -6.76 8.48 -90.94
N THR A 570 -6.13 9.34 -91.72
CA THR A 570 -6.00 9.21 -93.18
C THR A 570 -4.58 8.90 -93.65
N GLY A 571 -3.61 8.84 -92.74
CA GLY A 571 -2.18 8.70 -93.03
C GLY A 571 -1.51 7.52 -92.31
N LEU A 572 -0.24 7.68 -91.96
CA LEU A 572 0.60 6.64 -91.33
C LEU A 572 1.28 7.11 -90.03
N GLY A 573 1.10 8.38 -89.64
CA GLY A 573 1.47 8.88 -88.32
C GLY A 573 0.46 8.43 -87.26
N LEU A 574 0.91 8.38 -86.00
CA LEU A 574 0.11 7.91 -84.88
C LEU A 574 -0.91 8.97 -84.45
N ASN A 575 -2.19 8.75 -84.75
CA ASN A 575 -3.28 9.62 -84.27
C ASN A 575 -3.83 9.07 -82.94
N SER A 576 -3.87 9.88 -81.88
CA SER A 576 -4.14 9.44 -80.52
C SER A 576 -4.95 10.42 -79.68
N GLY A 577 -5.91 9.92 -78.87
CA GLY A 577 -6.68 10.72 -77.91
C GLY A 577 -8.18 10.70 -78.14
N ILE A 578 -8.88 11.85 -78.19
CA ILE A 578 -10.35 11.89 -78.37
C ILE A 578 -10.77 12.91 -79.43
N GLY A 579 -11.57 12.47 -80.41
CA GLY A 579 -12.21 13.32 -81.41
C GLY A 579 -11.26 14.01 -82.40
N ASN A 580 -10.07 13.45 -82.62
CA ASN A 580 -9.05 14.01 -83.49
C ASN A 580 -9.25 13.57 -84.96
N SER A 581 -8.94 14.49 -85.88
CA SER A 581 -9.11 14.29 -87.33
C SER A 581 -7.94 14.94 -88.08
N GLY A 582 -6.98 14.10 -88.49
CA GLY A 582 -5.68 14.50 -89.05
C GLY A 582 -4.70 13.34 -89.08
N ASP A 583 -3.43 13.63 -89.35
CA ASP A 583 -2.32 12.64 -89.29
C ASP A 583 -1.33 13.03 -88.18
N GLY A 584 -0.99 12.10 -87.29
CA GLY A 584 -0.05 12.32 -86.18
C GLY A 584 -0.52 13.23 -85.02
N ASP A 585 -1.80 13.63 -84.95
CA ASP A 585 -2.33 14.44 -83.83
C ASP A 585 -2.48 13.61 -82.53
N ALA A 586 -2.17 14.20 -81.37
CA ALA A 586 -2.07 13.50 -80.07
C ALA A 586 -2.69 14.29 -78.90
N GLY A 587 -4.02 14.24 -78.74
CA GLY A 587 -4.71 15.04 -77.71
C GLY A 587 -6.24 15.00 -77.72
N TRP A 588 -6.90 16.08 -77.30
CA TRP A 588 -8.37 16.18 -77.27
C TRP A 588 -8.87 17.25 -78.24
N PHE A 589 -9.68 16.85 -79.22
CA PHE A 589 -10.30 17.69 -80.26
C PHE A 589 -9.30 18.56 -81.05
N ASN A 590 -8.12 18.00 -81.33
CA ASN A 590 -7.12 18.60 -82.20
C ASN A 590 -7.41 18.24 -83.67
N SER A 591 -7.02 19.11 -84.60
CA SER A 591 -7.14 18.83 -86.03
C SER A 591 -6.09 19.59 -86.84
N GLY A 592 -5.22 18.82 -87.50
CA GLY A 592 -4.21 19.31 -88.43
C GLY A 592 -3.19 18.21 -88.72
N THR A 593 -1.94 18.49 -88.37
CA THR A 593 -0.84 17.53 -88.39
C THR A 593 0.05 17.75 -87.17
N ILE A 594 0.39 16.68 -86.44
CA ILE A 594 1.39 16.70 -85.35
C ILE A 594 1.09 17.73 -84.23
N ASN A 595 -0.18 17.89 -83.82
CA ASN A 595 -0.55 18.74 -82.67
C ASN A 595 -0.77 17.91 -81.41
N SER A 596 -0.37 18.42 -80.24
CA SER A 596 -0.63 17.75 -78.96
C SER A 596 -1.13 18.69 -77.86
N GLY A 597 -1.86 18.15 -76.89
CA GLY A 597 -2.61 18.92 -75.89
C GLY A 597 -4.11 19.02 -76.20
N TRP A 598 -4.79 20.06 -75.72
CA TRP A 598 -6.26 20.13 -75.72
C TRP A 598 -6.76 21.36 -76.49
N PHE A 599 -7.63 21.13 -77.47
CA PHE A 599 -8.27 22.12 -78.36
C PHE A 599 -7.31 22.91 -79.28
N ASN A 600 -6.17 22.32 -79.64
CA ASN A 600 -5.14 22.99 -80.43
C ASN A 600 -5.41 22.84 -81.94
N LYS A 601 -5.19 23.92 -82.70
CA LYS A 601 -5.36 23.98 -84.16
C LYS A 601 -4.16 24.65 -84.82
N GLY A 602 -3.38 23.87 -85.55
CA GLY A 602 -2.16 24.34 -86.20
C GLY A 602 -1.29 23.17 -86.65
N THR A 603 0.00 23.28 -86.38
CA THR A 603 0.99 22.20 -86.54
C THR A 603 2.03 22.36 -85.43
N ASN A 604 2.49 21.27 -84.81
CA ASN A 604 3.51 21.26 -83.75
C ASN A 604 3.17 22.04 -82.44
N ASP A 605 1.90 22.32 -82.14
CA ASP A 605 1.49 22.94 -80.85
C ASP A 605 1.50 21.94 -79.68
N PHE A 606 1.84 22.39 -78.45
CA PHE A 606 1.94 21.53 -77.27
C PHE A 606 1.39 22.17 -75.97
N GLY A 607 0.08 22.09 -75.70
CA GLY A 607 -0.45 22.51 -74.40
C GLY A 607 -1.97 22.75 -74.33
N LEU A 608 -2.41 23.67 -73.49
CA LEU A 608 -3.83 23.87 -73.15
C LEU A 608 -4.40 25.15 -73.78
N ALA A 609 -5.26 24.97 -74.79
CA ALA A 609 -5.96 26.01 -75.54
C ALA A 609 -5.00 26.99 -76.26
N HIS A 610 -4.14 26.45 -77.11
CA HIS A 610 -3.18 27.19 -77.93
C HIS A 610 -3.61 27.22 -79.41
N SER A 611 -3.09 28.19 -80.16
CA SER A 611 -3.28 28.27 -81.62
C SER A 611 -2.10 28.96 -82.31
N GLY A 612 -1.28 28.21 -83.04
CA GLY A 612 -0.20 28.76 -83.85
C GLY A 612 0.73 27.68 -84.40
N GLU A 613 2.01 27.83 -84.09
CA GLU A 613 3.04 26.81 -84.28
C GLU A 613 3.98 26.87 -83.06
N LEU A 614 4.29 25.71 -82.47
CA LEU A 614 5.23 25.55 -81.34
C LEU A 614 4.92 26.37 -80.06
N VAL A 615 3.68 26.31 -79.57
CA VAL A 615 3.25 27.01 -78.33
C VAL A 615 3.12 26.07 -77.12
N SER A 616 3.62 26.47 -75.93
CA SER A 616 3.59 25.65 -74.70
C SER A 616 3.10 26.35 -73.42
N GLY A 617 2.80 25.57 -72.38
CA GLY A 617 2.28 26.03 -71.08
C GLY A 617 0.75 25.92 -70.94
N ILE A 618 0.14 26.82 -70.15
CA ILE A 618 -1.32 26.89 -69.95
C ILE A 618 -1.85 28.27 -70.31
N ALA A 619 -2.79 28.31 -71.27
CA ALA A 619 -3.50 29.50 -71.75
C ALA A 619 -2.58 30.58 -72.37
N ASN A 620 -1.51 30.15 -73.06
CA ASN A 620 -0.57 31.03 -73.74
C ASN A 620 -0.88 31.08 -75.26
N ALA A 621 -0.72 32.23 -75.91
CA ALA A 621 -0.96 32.40 -77.35
C ALA A 621 0.08 33.34 -77.98
N GLY A 622 0.43 33.10 -79.25
CA GLY A 622 1.68 33.55 -79.86
C GLY A 622 2.69 32.39 -79.97
N MET A 623 3.69 32.49 -80.83
CA MET A 623 4.65 31.40 -81.07
C MET A 623 5.64 31.27 -79.89
N PHE A 624 6.15 30.08 -79.61
CA PHE A 624 7.28 29.88 -78.67
C PHE A 624 7.09 30.47 -77.25
N SER A 625 5.95 30.25 -76.59
CA SER A 625 5.73 30.67 -75.18
C SER A 625 5.63 29.50 -74.20
N SER A 626 5.65 29.79 -72.88
CA SER A 626 5.67 28.78 -71.80
C SER A 626 5.09 29.30 -70.47
N GLY A 627 4.96 28.43 -69.47
CA GLY A 627 4.54 28.78 -68.11
C GLY A 627 3.03 28.86 -67.90
N PHE A 628 2.62 29.41 -66.75
CA PHE A 628 1.22 29.51 -66.32
C PHE A 628 0.76 30.98 -66.32
N PHE A 629 -0.32 31.29 -67.04
CA PHE A 629 -0.91 32.63 -67.18
C PHE A 629 0.04 33.70 -67.76
N ASN A 630 0.63 33.40 -68.93
CA ASN A 630 1.47 34.32 -69.69
C ASN A 630 0.80 34.67 -71.05
N THR A 631 1.20 35.76 -71.70
CA THR A 631 0.64 36.12 -73.04
C THR A 631 1.70 36.73 -73.96
N GLY A 632 1.70 36.29 -75.23
CA GLY A 632 2.79 36.54 -76.16
C GLY A 632 4.00 35.60 -75.95
N ASP A 633 4.92 35.67 -76.89
CA ASP A 633 6.08 34.78 -77.03
C ASP A 633 7.08 34.89 -75.80
N ASN A 634 7.37 33.78 -75.07
CA ASN A 634 8.47 33.48 -74.05
C ASN A 634 8.45 33.96 -72.49
N GLN A 635 7.91 33.28 -71.38
CA GLN A 635 7.73 33.80 -69.90
C GLN A 635 7.63 32.81 -68.54
N SER A 636 7.78 33.15 -67.14
CA SER A 636 7.39 32.47 -65.69
C SER A 636 8.03 32.72 -64.12
N GLY A 637 7.49 32.36 -62.82
CA GLY A 637 8.12 32.20 -61.32
C GLY A 637 7.42 32.34 -59.77
N PHE A 638 7.87 31.82 -58.48
CA PHE A 638 7.32 31.99 -56.93
C PHE A 638 7.99 31.38 -55.48
N LEU A 639 7.66 31.66 -54.08
CA LEU A 639 8.13 31.00 -52.64
C LEU A 639 7.62 31.36 -51.03
N HIS A 640 8.06 30.77 -49.77
CA HIS A 640 7.47 30.74 -48.24
C HIS A 640 8.30 30.66 -46.72
N ALA A 641 7.76 30.50 -45.37
CA ALA A 641 8.35 30.57 -43.83
C ALA A 641 7.58 30.02 -42.41
N ILE A 642 7.74 29.97 -40.94
CA ILE A 642 8.62 30.07 -39.55
C ILE A 642 7.95 29.86 -37.97
N LEU A 643 8.53 29.59 -36.65
CA LEU A 643 8.03 29.72 -35.06
C LEU A 643 8.78 29.16 -33.59
N PRO A 644 8.46 29.42 -32.17
CA PRO A 644 9.15 29.12 -30.70
C PRO A 644 8.48 28.78 -29.13
N THR A 645 9.13 28.68 -27.83
CA THR A 645 8.69 28.26 -26.27
C THR A 645 9.46 28.75 -24.81
N VAL A 646 9.49 28.51 -23.34
CA VAL A 646 9.10 27.73 -21.93
C VAL A 646 9.34 28.47 -20.38
N ALA A 647 9.43 28.20 -18.93
CA ALA A 647 9.38 27.27 -17.56
C ALA A 647 9.56 27.95 -15.96
N LEU A 648 9.59 27.61 -14.53
CA LEU A 648 9.20 26.69 -13.21
C LEU A 648 9.27 27.12 -11.49
N PRO A 649 9.66 26.43 -10.24
CA PRO A 649 9.17 26.40 -8.65
C PRO A 649 10.12 26.43 -7.19
N ALA A 650 10.05 26.21 -5.74
CA ALA A 650 9.29 25.88 -4.30
C ALA A 650 10.11 26.03 -2.76
N LEU A 651 10.02 25.75 -1.30
CA LEU A 651 9.35 25.12 0.08
C LEU A 651 9.83 25.42 1.74
N PRO A 652 9.29 24.93 3.03
CA PRO A 652 9.44 25.33 4.64
C PRO A 652 9.46 24.41 6.13
N HIS A 653 9.62 24.83 7.52
CA HIS A 653 9.45 24.14 9.04
C HIS A 653 9.67 24.92 10.57
N LEU A 654 9.70 24.69 12.04
CA LEU A 654 9.47 23.81 13.43
C LEU A 654 9.79 24.47 15.02
N SER A 655 9.74 24.20 16.48
CA SER A 655 9.21 23.47 17.88
C SER A 655 9.70 24.01 19.46
N VAL A 656 9.61 23.73 20.91
CA VAL A 656 9.16 22.86 22.25
C VAL A 656 9.20 23.41 23.92
N PRO A 657 9.10 22.74 25.25
CA PRO A 657 8.66 23.17 26.77
C PRO A 657 9.26 22.71 28.33
N ALA A 658 8.71 22.94 29.67
CA ALA A 658 9.19 22.58 31.20
C ALA A 658 8.31 22.68 32.69
N ILE A 659 8.66 22.21 34.04
CA ILE A 659 7.95 22.32 35.54
C ILE A 659 8.64 22.00 37.08
N SER A 660 8.01 21.99 38.38
CA SER A 660 8.51 21.78 39.92
C SER A 660 7.58 21.43 41.30
N ILE A 661 7.98 21.27 42.69
CA ILE A 661 7.24 20.76 44.05
C ILE A 661 7.16 21.31 45.68
N PRO A 662 7.56 20.71 46.94
CA PRO A 662 6.80 20.41 48.33
C PRO A 662 7.20 20.83 49.93
N GLY A 663 6.73 20.21 51.14
CA GLY A 663 6.76 20.67 52.70
C GLY A 663 6.80 19.73 54.10
N ILE A 664 6.43 20.13 55.43
CA ILE A 664 6.82 19.53 56.88
C ILE A 664 5.88 19.39 58.28
N ASN A 665 6.30 19.44 59.66
CA ASN A 665 5.80 18.74 61.01
C ASN A 665 5.72 19.41 62.56
N THR A 666 4.91 18.96 63.65
CA THR A 666 4.65 19.32 65.22
C THR A 666 3.18 19.48 65.93
N GLY A 667 2.80 19.03 67.19
CA GLY A 667 1.54 19.52 67.92
C GLY A 667 0.86 18.83 69.19
N PHE A 668 -0.41 19.18 69.57
CA PHE A 668 -1.11 18.89 70.88
C PHE A 668 -2.14 17.72 70.86
N GLY A 669 -2.21 16.89 71.92
CA GLY A 669 -3.20 15.80 72.01
C GLY A 669 -2.94 14.64 71.04
N ASN A 670 -1.71 14.56 70.54
CA ASN A 670 -1.22 13.56 69.61
C ASN A 670 -0.65 12.35 70.37
N THR A 671 -0.89 11.15 69.84
CA THR A 671 -0.45 9.87 70.41
C THR A 671 0.51 9.18 69.43
N GLY A 672 1.67 9.82 69.19
CA GLY A 672 2.71 9.32 68.27
C GLY A 672 3.73 10.38 67.82
N SER A 673 4.56 10.00 66.84
CA SER A 673 5.92 10.54 66.59
C SER A 673 6.12 11.02 65.15
N TRP A 674 6.50 12.28 64.92
CA TRP A 674 6.42 13.05 63.64
C TRP A 674 5.01 13.57 63.28
N ASN A 675 4.21 13.87 64.31
CA ASN A 675 2.85 14.38 64.20
C ASN A 675 2.77 15.93 64.26
N LEU A 676 2.54 16.63 63.14
CA LEU A 676 1.98 18.01 63.13
C LEU A 676 0.55 18.01 63.67
N GLY A 677 0.02 19.16 64.11
CA GLY A 677 -1.41 19.36 64.39
C GLY A 677 -1.93 18.75 65.69
N MET A 678 -3.26 18.58 65.82
CA MET A 678 -3.91 18.24 67.09
C MET A 678 -4.77 16.98 67.07
N GLY A 679 -4.76 16.18 68.14
CA GLY A 679 -5.72 15.09 68.36
C GLY A 679 -5.46 13.81 67.56
N ASN A 680 -4.21 13.56 67.15
CA ASN A 680 -3.83 12.37 66.40
C ASN A 680 -3.69 11.11 67.28
N ILE A 681 -3.94 9.94 66.72
CA ILE A 681 -3.70 8.63 67.33
C ILE A 681 -2.86 7.81 66.35
N GLY A 682 -1.61 7.47 66.68
CA GLY A 682 -0.62 6.85 65.78
C GLY A 682 0.54 7.79 65.43
N ASP A 683 1.62 7.26 64.85
CA ASP A 683 2.86 7.96 64.48
C ASP A 683 2.79 8.74 63.15
N PHE A 684 3.85 9.48 62.79
CA PHE A 684 4.12 10.22 61.54
C PHE A 684 2.92 10.99 60.93
N ASN A 685 2.11 11.65 61.76
CA ASN A 685 0.82 12.26 61.37
C ASN A 685 0.80 13.81 61.23
N PRO A 686 1.32 14.46 60.18
CA PRO A 686 1.17 15.92 60.00
C PRO A 686 -0.24 16.50 59.72
N GLY A 687 -1.05 16.67 60.77
CA GLY A 687 -2.28 17.49 60.79
C GLY A 687 -3.18 17.11 61.97
N SER A 688 -4.49 17.36 61.93
CA SER A 688 -5.34 17.23 63.14
C SER A 688 -6.39 16.13 63.05
N GLY A 689 -6.51 15.28 64.07
CA GLY A 689 -7.60 14.30 64.22
C GLY A 689 -7.40 12.99 63.46
N ASN A 690 -6.17 12.57 63.22
CA ASN A 690 -5.88 11.29 62.55
C ASN A 690 -6.02 10.08 63.50
N THR A 691 -6.29 8.89 62.96
CA THR A 691 -6.34 7.62 63.71
C THR A 691 -5.72 6.48 62.88
N GLY A 692 -4.42 6.31 63.04
CA GLY A 692 -3.50 5.43 62.32
C GLY A 692 -2.14 6.14 62.16
N ASP A 693 -1.11 5.43 61.70
CA ASP A 693 0.26 5.99 61.59
C ASP A 693 0.52 6.66 60.23
N PHE A 694 1.58 7.47 60.07
CA PHE A 694 2.06 8.03 58.79
C PHE A 694 1.07 8.91 57.99
N ASN A 695 0.12 9.60 58.64
CA ASN A 695 -0.89 10.43 57.96
C ASN A 695 -0.56 11.95 57.88
N PHE A 696 -0.03 12.42 56.76
CA PHE A 696 0.20 13.86 56.49
C PHE A 696 -1.13 14.56 56.10
N GLY A 697 -2.01 14.83 57.08
CA GLY A 697 -3.17 15.70 56.91
C GLY A 697 -4.11 15.63 58.11
N SER A 698 -5.38 15.99 57.96
CA SER A 698 -6.33 16.07 59.08
C SER A 698 -7.53 15.13 58.92
N GLY A 699 -7.99 14.50 60.00
CA GLY A 699 -9.22 13.69 60.03
C GLY A 699 -9.12 12.35 59.33
N ASN A 700 -7.92 11.77 59.19
CA ASN A 700 -7.75 10.45 58.57
C ASN A 700 -8.06 9.31 59.55
N THR A 701 -8.50 8.16 59.04
CA THR A 701 -8.67 6.90 59.79
C THR A 701 -8.02 5.79 58.99
N GLY A 702 -7.20 4.95 59.61
CA GLY A 702 -6.17 4.16 58.91
C GLY A 702 -4.85 4.92 58.78
N GLY A 703 -3.80 4.25 58.29
CA GLY A 703 -2.43 4.78 58.24
C GLY A 703 -1.86 5.01 56.83
N PHE A 704 -0.75 5.73 56.73
CA PHE A 704 -0.04 6.13 55.51
C PHE A 704 -0.82 7.09 54.58
N ASN A 705 -1.79 7.86 55.11
CA ASN A 705 -2.64 8.74 54.31
C ASN A 705 -2.14 10.20 54.23
N VAL A 706 -1.79 10.68 53.04
CA VAL A 706 -1.29 12.05 52.82
C VAL A 706 -2.38 12.92 52.18
N GLY A 707 -2.96 13.80 52.98
CA GLY A 707 -4.14 14.61 52.71
C GLY A 707 -5.18 14.42 53.83
N SER A 708 -6.37 15.01 53.71
CA SER A 708 -7.33 15.11 54.82
C SER A 708 -8.62 14.31 54.59
N GLY A 709 -9.17 13.72 55.65
CA GLY A 709 -10.49 13.05 55.64
C GLY A 709 -10.52 11.67 54.97
N ASN A 710 -9.38 10.96 54.89
CA ASN A 710 -9.33 9.61 54.33
C ASN A 710 -9.79 8.54 55.33
N PHE A 711 -10.28 7.41 54.85
CA PHE A 711 -10.69 6.26 55.66
C PHE A 711 -10.23 4.94 55.02
N GLY A 712 -9.30 4.25 55.66
CA GLY A 712 -8.50 3.15 55.11
C GLY A 712 -7.02 3.56 55.00
N ASN A 713 -6.16 2.72 54.40
CA ASN A 713 -4.70 2.90 54.47
C ASN A 713 -4.06 3.35 53.13
N ALA A 714 -2.92 4.03 53.21
CA ALA A 714 -2.02 4.40 52.11
C ALA A 714 -2.61 5.34 51.04
N ASN A 715 -3.57 6.20 51.41
CA ASN A 715 -4.23 7.11 50.46
C ASN A 715 -3.51 8.48 50.35
N LEU A 716 -2.92 8.80 49.19
CA LEU A 716 -2.25 10.08 48.89
C LEU A 716 -3.23 11.09 48.23
N GLY A 717 -4.22 11.55 49.00
CA GLY A 717 -5.03 12.72 48.69
C GLY A 717 -6.06 12.98 49.79
N SER A 718 -7.16 13.68 49.50
CA SER A 718 -8.16 14.03 50.54
C SER A 718 -9.53 13.38 50.28
N GLY A 719 -10.20 12.90 51.33
CA GLY A 719 -11.57 12.39 51.27
C GLY A 719 -11.74 10.98 50.69
N ASN A 720 -10.67 10.18 50.59
CA ASN A 720 -10.76 8.83 50.03
C ASN A 720 -11.36 7.81 51.02
N ARG A 721 -12.01 6.76 50.50
CA ARG A 721 -12.41 5.57 51.26
C ARG A 721 -11.87 4.30 50.61
N GLY A 722 -11.06 3.55 51.36
CA GLY A 722 -10.42 2.31 50.94
C GLY A 722 -8.89 2.39 51.01
N PHE A 723 -8.20 1.65 50.15
CA PHE A 723 -6.76 1.40 50.29
C PHE A 723 -5.97 1.88 49.07
N PHE A 724 -4.76 2.41 49.28
CA PHE A 724 -3.80 2.81 48.22
C PHE A 724 -4.34 3.83 47.18
N ASN A 725 -5.32 4.67 47.52
CA ASN A 725 -5.84 5.65 46.57
C ASN A 725 -4.97 6.93 46.50
N LEU A 726 -4.44 7.25 45.33
CA LEU A 726 -3.74 8.49 45.01
C LEU A 726 -4.75 9.52 44.46
N GLY A 727 -4.64 10.78 44.86
CA GLY A 727 -5.62 11.84 44.59
C GLY A 727 -6.85 11.75 45.51
N SER A 728 -7.92 12.51 45.23
CA SER A 728 -8.94 12.88 46.23
C SER A 728 -10.35 12.33 45.96
N GLY A 729 -11.09 11.99 47.01
CA GLY A 729 -12.52 11.65 46.94
C GLY A 729 -12.84 10.30 46.29
N ASN A 730 -11.85 9.40 46.18
CA ASN A 730 -12.06 8.06 45.62
C ASN A 730 -12.75 7.12 46.62
N LEU A 731 -13.50 6.13 46.13
CA LEU A 731 -14.16 5.10 46.94
C LEU A 731 -13.92 3.72 46.33
N GLY A 732 -13.01 2.96 46.95
CA GLY A 732 -12.52 1.65 46.50
C GLY A 732 -11.01 1.53 46.74
N THR A 733 -10.34 0.64 46.02
CA THR A 733 -8.90 0.37 46.22
C THR A 733 -8.02 0.69 45.01
N ALA A 734 -6.79 1.14 45.26
CA ALA A 734 -5.74 1.39 44.28
C ALA A 734 -6.15 2.32 43.11
N ASN A 735 -7.04 3.30 43.34
CA ASN A 735 -7.37 4.31 42.35
C ASN A 735 -6.31 5.43 42.32
N PHE A 736 -5.99 5.96 41.13
CA PHE A 736 -5.08 7.08 40.94
C PHE A 736 -5.82 8.23 40.26
N GLY A 737 -6.16 9.27 41.02
CA GLY A 737 -6.78 10.52 40.58
C GLY A 737 -7.94 10.93 41.49
N ILE A 738 -9.04 11.44 40.95
CA ILE A 738 -10.06 12.17 41.73
C ILE A 738 -11.46 11.63 41.46
N GLY A 739 -12.21 11.33 42.52
CA GLY A 739 -13.64 11.01 42.45
C GLY A 739 -13.99 9.68 41.79
N ASN A 740 -13.07 8.71 41.75
CA ASN A 740 -13.35 7.37 41.21
C ASN A 740 -14.16 6.53 42.22
N PHE A 741 -15.06 5.68 41.73
CA PHE A 741 -15.84 4.73 42.52
C PHE A 741 -15.64 3.33 41.94
N GLY A 742 -15.08 2.40 42.72
CA GLY A 742 -14.59 1.10 42.26
C GLY A 742 -13.08 0.95 42.50
N ASP A 743 -12.49 -0.14 42.03
CA ASP A 743 -11.08 -0.48 42.24
C ASP A 743 -10.22 -0.26 40.99
N LEU A 744 -8.92 -0.01 41.17
CA LEU A 744 -7.89 0.01 40.12
C LEU A 744 -8.11 1.06 39.00
N ASN A 745 -8.82 2.17 39.27
CA ASN A 745 -9.05 3.21 38.27
C ASN A 745 -7.92 4.25 38.23
N LEU A 746 -7.32 4.47 37.06
CA LEU A 746 -6.33 5.52 36.78
C LEU A 746 -7.00 6.70 36.05
N GLY A 747 -7.50 7.67 36.80
CA GLY A 747 -7.89 8.99 36.30
C GLY A 747 -8.98 9.68 37.15
N PHE A 748 -9.98 10.28 36.50
CA PHE A 748 -10.92 11.20 37.15
C PHE A 748 -12.37 10.76 36.93
N GLY A 749 -13.16 10.61 37.99
CA GLY A 749 -14.61 10.41 37.90
C GLY A 749 -15.06 9.10 37.25
N ASN A 750 -14.27 8.03 37.34
CA ASN A 750 -14.65 6.71 36.81
C ASN A 750 -15.58 5.95 37.77
N LEU A 751 -16.46 5.11 37.24
CA LEU A 751 -17.42 4.28 37.98
C LEU A 751 -17.32 2.81 37.57
N ASN A 752 -17.18 1.92 38.55
CA ASN A 752 -16.73 0.52 38.46
C ASN A 752 -15.21 0.41 38.25
N ASN A 753 -14.71 -0.80 37.96
CA ASN A 753 -13.31 -1.16 38.22
C ASN A 753 -12.41 -1.13 36.98
N GLY A 754 -11.13 -0.82 37.15
CA GLY A 754 -10.06 -1.02 36.16
C GLY A 754 -10.04 -0.04 34.99
N ASN A 755 -10.62 1.15 35.12
CA ASN A 755 -10.65 2.14 34.04
C ASN A 755 -9.38 3.03 34.03
N VAL A 756 -8.83 3.32 32.85
CA VAL A 756 -7.70 4.21 32.63
C VAL A 756 -8.15 5.41 31.80
N GLY A 757 -8.45 6.54 32.45
CA GLY A 757 -8.85 7.81 31.83
C GLY A 757 -9.92 8.54 32.64
N PHE A 758 -10.73 9.38 32.00
CA PHE A 758 -11.61 10.33 32.68
C PHE A 758 -13.10 10.09 32.39
N GLY A 759 -13.94 9.92 33.40
CA GLY A 759 -15.40 9.93 33.30
C GLY A 759 -16.02 8.66 32.70
N ASN A 760 -15.40 7.50 32.89
CA ASN A 760 -15.94 6.23 32.37
C ASN A 760 -17.02 5.64 33.28
N PHE A 761 -18.09 5.12 32.68
CA PHE A 761 -19.21 4.45 33.35
C PHE A 761 -19.27 2.98 32.93
N GLY A 762 -18.55 2.11 33.65
CA GLY A 762 -18.40 0.68 33.39
C GLY A 762 -17.01 0.19 33.75
N ALA A 763 -16.65 -1.05 33.42
CA ALA A 763 -15.39 -1.66 33.87
C ALA A 763 -14.36 -1.81 32.74
N GLY A 764 -13.07 -1.71 33.06
CA GLY A 764 -11.97 -2.07 32.15
C GLY A 764 -11.80 -1.18 30.92
N ASN A 765 -12.27 0.06 30.93
CA ASN A 765 -12.12 0.98 29.79
C ASN A 765 -10.75 1.69 29.80
N VAL A 766 -10.07 1.76 28.66
CA VAL A 766 -8.81 2.53 28.48
C VAL A 766 -9.10 3.70 27.54
N GLY A 767 -9.35 4.87 28.13
CA GLY A 767 -9.75 6.11 27.47
C GLY A 767 -10.72 6.90 28.34
N SER A 768 -11.40 7.91 27.79
CA SER A 768 -12.23 8.85 28.57
C SER A 768 -13.66 8.93 28.04
N ALA A 769 -14.62 9.22 28.92
CA ALA A 769 -16.05 9.42 28.64
C ALA A 769 -16.77 8.22 28.02
N ASN A 770 -16.30 6.99 28.25
CA ASN A 770 -17.00 5.79 27.79
C ASN A 770 -18.19 5.45 28.71
N ARG A 771 -19.28 4.90 28.15
CA ARG A 771 -20.41 4.32 28.88
C ARG A 771 -20.62 2.87 28.41
N GLY A 772 -20.18 1.93 29.24
CA GLY A 772 -20.05 0.51 28.92
C GLY A 772 -18.69 -0.01 29.39
N SER A 773 -18.35 -1.25 29.06
CA SER A 773 -17.15 -1.93 29.58
C SER A 773 -16.18 -2.34 28.47
N PHE A 774 -14.90 -2.50 28.82
CA PHE A 774 -13.83 -3.01 27.95
C PHE A 774 -13.59 -2.20 26.65
N ASN A 775 -13.89 -0.90 26.65
CA ASN A 775 -13.59 -0.04 25.51
C ASN A 775 -12.14 0.46 25.54
N PHE A 776 -11.40 0.39 24.42
CA PHE A 776 -10.07 0.97 24.24
C PHE A 776 -10.16 2.19 23.32
N GLY A 777 -10.36 3.38 23.89
CA GLY A 777 -10.57 4.65 23.20
C GLY A 777 -11.55 5.54 23.97
N GLY A 778 -11.92 6.69 23.43
CA GLY A 778 -12.72 7.69 24.14
C GLY A 778 -14.14 7.88 23.59
N GLY A 779 -15.09 8.20 24.46
CA GLY A 779 -16.45 8.63 24.07
C GLY A 779 -17.34 7.51 23.51
N ASN A 780 -17.03 6.24 23.77
CA ASN A 780 -17.84 5.12 23.27
C ASN A 780 -19.09 4.90 24.14
N PHE A 781 -20.23 4.59 23.53
CA PHE A 781 -21.49 4.27 24.18
C PHE A 781 -21.88 2.83 23.82
N GLY A 782 -21.57 1.89 24.71
CA GLY A 782 -21.60 0.44 24.48
C GLY A 782 -20.29 -0.20 24.96
N SER A 783 -20.11 -1.49 24.69
CA SER A 783 -19.00 -2.29 25.25
C SER A 783 -18.07 -2.86 24.18
N SER A 784 -16.85 -3.19 24.58
CA SER A 784 -15.85 -3.90 23.77
C SER A 784 -15.43 -3.16 22.48
N ASN A 785 -15.58 -1.85 22.40
CA ASN A 785 -15.16 -1.07 21.24
C ASN A 785 -13.66 -0.73 21.31
N VAL A 786 -12.98 -0.72 20.17
CA VAL A 786 -11.58 -0.29 20.04
C VAL A 786 -11.54 0.90 19.08
N GLY A 787 -10.98 2.02 19.52
CA GLY A 787 -11.13 3.35 18.95
C GLY A 787 -12.22 4.17 19.65
N SER A 788 -12.57 5.33 19.09
CA SER A 788 -13.28 6.41 19.80
C SER A 788 -14.59 6.83 19.15
N GLY A 789 -15.57 7.23 19.96
CA GLY A 789 -16.84 7.81 19.52
C GLY A 789 -17.86 6.81 18.97
N ASN A 790 -17.66 5.50 19.17
CA ASN A 790 -18.58 4.48 18.68
C ASN A 790 -19.83 4.39 19.56
N HIS A 791 -21.00 4.23 18.97
CA HIS A 791 -22.29 4.15 19.65
C HIS A 791 -22.98 2.82 19.32
N GLY A 792 -22.62 1.80 20.09
CA GLY A 792 -22.94 0.39 19.95
C GLY A 792 -21.78 -0.45 20.52
N SER A 793 -21.74 -1.76 20.25
CA SER A 793 -20.74 -2.67 20.85
C SER A 793 -19.90 -3.42 19.82
N HIS A 794 -18.69 -3.85 20.24
CA HIS A 794 -17.73 -4.61 19.44
C HIS A 794 -17.25 -3.93 18.14
N ASN A 795 -17.29 -2.60 18.06
CA ASN A 795 -16.76 -1.87 16.89
C ASN A 795 -15.24 -1.68 16.98
N LEU A 796 -14.52 -1.86 15.87
CA LEU A 796 -13.08 -1.60 15.72
C LEU A 796 -12.87 -0.41 14.77
N GLY A 797 -12.82 0.78 15.35
CA GLY A 797 -12.45 2.04 14.70
C GLY A 797 -13.13 3.26 15.34
N PHE A 798 -13.53 4.25 14.53
CA PHE A 798 -13.92 5.58 15.00
C PHE A 798 -15.33 5.96 14.55
N GLY A 799 -16.17 6.44 15.47
CA GLY A 799 -17.46 7.07 15.14
C GLY A 799 -18.53 6.17 14.53
N ASN A 800 -18.45 4.84 14.68
CA ASN A 800 -19.46 3.92 14.15
C ASN A 800 -20.73 3.92 15.03
N LEU A 801 -21.92 3.88 14.42
CA LEU A 801 -23.22 3.83 15.10
C LEU A 801 -23.93 2.51 14.75
N GLY A 802 -23.94 1.59 15.70
CA GLY A 802 -24.37 0.19 15.54
C GLY A 802 -23.29 -0.78 16.04
N ASN A 803 -23.39 -2.07 15.72
CA ASN A 803 -22.55 -3.12 16.34
C ASN A 803 -21.63 -3.85 15.36
N ASN A 804 -20.52 -4.40 15.86
CA ASN A 804 -19.57 -5.24 15.12
C ASN A 804 -18.94 -4.57 13.87
N ASN A 805 -18.92 -3.24 13.77
CA ASN A 805 -18.36 -2.56 12.59
C ASN A 805 -16.85 -2.44 12.67
N PHE A 806 -16.16 -2.64 11.54
CA PHE A 806 -14.73 -2.40 11.35
C PHE A 806 -14.54 -1.14 10.49
N GLY A 807 -13.68 -0.22 10.92
CA GLY A 807 -13.39 1.04 10.21
C GLY A 807 -14.10 2.25 10.82
N PHE A 808 -14.44 3.25 9.99
CA PHE A 808 -14.75 4.61 10.47
C PHE A 808 -16.14 5.08 10.02
N GLY A 809 -16.94 5.64 10.93
CA GLY A 809 -18.17 6.38 10.60
C GLY A 809 -19.32 5.56 10.02
N ASN A 810 -19.31 4.22 10.14
CA ASN A 810 -20.36 3.37 9.58
C ASN A 810 -21.64 3.42 10.42
N HIS A 811 -22.80 3.40 9.77
CA HIS A 811 -24.12 3.47 10.38
C HIS A 811 -24.93 2.19 10.09
N GLY A 812 -25.15 1.37 11.11
CA GLY A 812 -25.70 0.01 11.04
C GLY A 812 -24.72 -1.02 11.60
N ASN A 813 -24.86 -2.29 11.23
CA ASN A 813 -24.18 -3.41 11.89
C ASN A 813 -23.34 -4.25 10.93
N ASN A 814 -22.29 -4.90 11.47
CA ASN A 814 -21.38 -5.82 10.77
C ASN A 814 -20.66 -5.22 9.54
N ASN A 815 -20.56 -3.90 9.43
CA ASN A 815 -19.98 -3.24 8.25
C ASN A 815 -18.45 -3.19 8.31
N ILE A 816 -17.77 -3.31 7.18
CA ILE A 816 -16.30 -3.25 7.08
C ILE A 816 -15.91 -2.13 6.11
N GLY A 817 -15.67 -0.92 6.61
CA GLY A 817 -15.42 0.23 5.73
C GLY A 817 -15.39 1.61 6.36
N PHE A 818 -15.55 2.63 5.51
CA PHE A 818 -15.42 4.04 5.89
C PHE A 818 -16.66 4.87 5.49
N GLY A 819 -17.65 5.03 6.37
CA GLY A 819 -18.80 5.92 6.20
C GLY A 819 -20.07 5.25 5.64
N LEU A 820 -20.14 3.92 5.67
CA LEU A 820 -21.24 3.14 5.09
C LEU A 820 -22.58 3.37 5.84
N THR A 821 -23.73 3.09 5.20
CA THR A 821 -25.07 3.24 5.82
C THR A 821 -26.02 2.12 5.42
N GLY A 822 -26.40 1.26 6.37
CA GLY A 822 -27.03 -0.04 6.18
C GLY A 822 -26.38 -1.14 7.03
N ASP A 823 -26.74 -2.40 6.82
CA ASP A 823 -26.12 -3.56 7.48
C ASP A 823 -25.30 -4.42 6.50
N ASN A 824 -24.25 -5.09 7.01
CA ASN A 824 -23.41 -6.10 6.34
C ASN A 824 -22.66 -5.64 5.06
N MET A 825 -22.43 -4.34 4.87
CA MET A 825 -21.69 -3.82 3.70
C MET A 825 -20.16 -3.84 3.90
N ILE A 826 -19.41 -3.84 2.80
CA ILE A 826 -17.96 -3.64 2.77
C ILE A 826 -17.63 -2.49 1.80
N GLY A 827 -16.73 -1.55 2.14
CA GLY A 827 -16.31 -0.48 1.22
C GLY A 827 -16.15 0.93 1.81
N ILE A 828 -16.58 1.96 1.06
CA ILE A 828 -16.49 3.38 1.47
C ILE A 828 -17.83 4.08 1.24
N GLY A 829 -18.32 4.80 2.24
CA GLY A 829 -19.56 5.57 2.22
C GLY A 829 -19.63 6.61 1.10
N GLY A 830 -20.81 6.76 0.50
CA GLY A 830 -21.00 7.54 -0.73
C GLY A 830 -20.46 6.86 -2.00
N LEU A 831 -19.61 5.83 -1.86
CA LEU A 831 -19.09 5.00 -2.95
C LEU A 831 -19.46 3.51 -2.79
N ASN A 832 -20.21 3.13 -1.76
CA ASN A 832 -20.93 1.86 -1.71
C ASN A 832 -22.22 2.07 -0.91
N ALA A 833 -23.33 2.30 -1.61
CA ALA A 833 -24.58 2.81 -1.04
C ALA A 833 -25.75 1.86 -1.31
N GLY A 834 -26.48 1.47 -0.27
CA GLY A 834 -27.56 0.47 -0.32
C GLY A 834 -27.15 -0.86 0.33
N ALA A 835 -28.12 -1.75 0.53
CA ALA A 835 -27.95 -2.93 1.39
C ALA A 835 -27.22 -4.08 0.69
N ASN A 836 -26.46 -4.88 1.47
CA ASN A 836 -25.81 -6.13 1.04
C ASN A 836 -24.84 -6.02 -0.16
N ASN A 837 -24.35 -4.83 -0.51
CA ASN A 837 -23.36 -4.69 -1.58
C ASN A 837 -21.98 -5.22 -1.15
N ILE A 838 -21.38 -6.07 -1.98
CA ILE A 838 -20.07 -6.69 -1.75
C ILE A 838 -19.07 -6.11 -2.76
N GLY A 839 -18.20 -5.20 -2.32
CA GLY A 839 -17.11 -4.65 -3.15
C GLY A 839 -16.92 -3.14 -3.00
N PHE A 840 -16.77 -2.40 -4.10
CA PHE A 840 -16.49 -0.96 -4.06
C PHE A 840 -16.97 -0.22 -5.32
N GLY A 841 -17.66 0.90 -5.14
CA GLY A 841 -18.25 1.72 -6.21
C GLY A 841 -19.76 1.57 -6.38
N ASN A 842 -20.40 0.63 -5.66
CA ASN A 842 -21.76 0.19 -5.99
C ASN A 842 -22.86 1.11 -5.43
N SER A 843 -24.04 1.15 -6.05
CA SER A 843 -25.18 1.99 -5.65
C SER A 843 -26.49 1.25 -5.90
N GLY A 844 -27.36 1.13 -4.91
CA GLY A 844 -28.49 0.19 -4.90
C GLY A 844 -28.15 -1.06 -4.09
N ASN A 845 -28.85 -2.17 -4.24
CA ASN A 845 -28.81 -3.29 -3.28
C ASN A 845 -28.26 -4.59 -3.89
N ASN A 846 -27.69 -5.46 -3.05
CA ASN A 846 -27.22 -6.81 -3.39
C ASN A 846 -26.17 -6.88 -4.53
N ASN A 847 -25.48 -5.78 -4.86
CA ASN A 847 -24.51 -5.74 -5.95
C ASN A 847 -23.16 -6.33 -5.54
N ILE A 848 -22.61 -7.24 -6.34
CA ILE A 848 -21.33 -7.90 -6.11
C ILE A 848 -20.30 -7.40 -7.14
N GLY A 849 -19.12 -6.99 -6.67
CA GLY A 849 -18.05 -6.44 -7.51
C GLY A 849 -17.96 -4.91 -7.43
N PHE A 850 -17.71 -4.23 -8.55
CA PHE A 850 -17.22 -2.85 -8.54
C PHE A 850 -18.01 -1.88 -9.43
N PHE A 851 -18.28 -0.67 -8.93
CA PHE A 851 -18.95 0.42 -9.66
C PHE A 851 -20.34 0.07 -10.25
N ASN A 852 -21.05 -0.92 -9.69
CA ASN A 852 -22.35 -1.38 -10.19
C ASN A 852 -23.52 -0.53 -9.63
N SER A 853 -24.46 -0.11 -10.47
CA SER A 853 -25.61 0.75 -10.09
C SER A 853 -26.95 0.06 -10.33
N GLY A 854 -27.92 0.24 -9.43
CA GLY A 854 -29.20 -0.49 -9.40
C GLY A 854 -29.12 -1.73 -8.50
N ASP A 855 -29.93 -2.77 -8.74
CA ASP A 855 -30.06 -3.90 -7.80
C ASP A 855 -29.55 -5.24 -8.36
N ASN A 856 -28.93 -6.08 -7.52
CA ASN A 856 -28.51 -7.46 -7.79
C ASN A 856 -27.44 -7.67 -8.89
N ASN A 857 -26.71 -6.63 -9.33
CA ASN A 857 -25.72 -6.79 -10.40
C ASN A 857 -24.42 -7.47 -9.90
N VAL A 858 -23.85 -8.35 -10.73
CA VAL A 858 -22.59 -9.07 -10.44
C VAL A 858 -21.52 -8.69 -11.47
N GLY A 859 -20.36 -8.22 -11.02
CA GLY A 859 -19.22 -7.88 -11.88
C GLY A 859 -18.81 -6.40 -11.78
N PHE A 860 -18.64 -5.71 -12.90
CA PHE A 860 -17.98 -4.39 -12.94
C PHE A 860 -18.77 -3.37 -13.79
N PHE A 861 -18.97 -2.15 -13.30
CA PHE A 861 -19.61 -1.03 -14.01
C PHE A 861 -21.03 -1.29 -14.56
N ASN A 862 -21.70 -2.37 -14.14
CA ASN A 862 -23.04 -2.71 -14.59
C ASN A 862 -24.08 -1.70 -14.07
N SER A 863 -25.16 -1.46 -14.80
CA SER A 863 -26.20 -0.48 -14.46
C SER A 863 -27.61 -1.03 -14.70
N GLY A 864 -28.55 -0.75 -13.80
CA GLY A 864 -29.88 -1.35 -13.82
C GLY A 864 -29.94 -2.60 -12.92
N ASN A 865 -30.63 -3.66 -13.35
CA ASN A 865 -30.98 -4.76 -12.45
C ASN A 865 -30.43 -6.12 -12.89
N ALA A 866 -29.89 -6.88 -11.94
CA ALA A 866 -29.52 -8.28 -12.07
C ALA A 866 -28.61 -8.60 -13.28
N ASN A 867 -27.70 -7.69 -13.66
CA ASN A 867 -26.79 -7.90 -14.80
C ASN A 867 -25.47 -8.55 -14.36
N TYR A 868 -24.96 -9.53 -15.12
CA TYR A 868 -23.74 -10.30 -14.83
C TYR A 868 -22.62 -9.98 -15.84
N GLY A 869 -21.47 -9.47 -15.40
CA GLY A 869 -20.30 -9.22 -16.24
C GLY A 869 -19.75 -7.79 -16.17
N PHE A 870 -19.54 -7.13 -17.31
CA PHE A 870 -18.82 -5.85 -17.39
C PHE A 870 -19.58 -4.78 -18.18
N ALA A 871 -19.90 -3.64 -17.55
CA ALA A 871 -20.50 -2.46 -18.14
C ALA A 871 -21.82 -2.72 -18.92
N ASN A 872 -22.59 -3.74 -18.53
CA ASN A 872 -23.92 -3.97 -19.06
C ASN A 872 -24.91 -2.95 -18.46
N SER A 873 -25.76 -2.29 -19.24
CA SER A 873 -26.75 -1.32 -18.75
C SER A 873 -28.18 -1.70 -19.13
N GLY A 874 -28.88 -2.41 -18.24
CA GLY A 874 -30.16 -3.00 -18.55
C GLY A 874 -30.77 -3.81 -17.40
N SER A 875 -31.54 -4.83 -17.75
CA SER A 875 -32.13 -5.78 -16.81
C SER A 875 -31.81 -7.22 -17.23
N VAL A 876 -31.12 -7.97 -16.39
CA VAL A 876 -30.76 -9.39 -16.62
C VAL A 876 -29.82 -9.59 -17.82
N ASP A 877 -28.87 -8.68 -18.09
CA ASP A 877 -27.86 -8.82 -19.16
C ASP A 877 -26.59 -9.57 -18.69
N THR A 878 -26.16 -10.60 -19.42
CA THR A 878 -24.91 -11.36 -19.20
C THR A 878 -23.81 -11.01 -20.22
N GLY A 879 -22.59 -10.71 -19.76
CA GLY A 879 -21.41 -10.50 -20.61
C GLY A 879 -20.85 -9.08 -20.52
N PHE A 880 -20.50 -8.45 -21.65
CA PHE A 880 -19.78 -7.18 -21.72
C PHE A 880 -20.53 -6.13 -22.54
N TRP A 881 -20.68 -4.90 -22.04
CA TRP A 881 -21.24 -3.74 -22.77
C TRP A 881 -22.63 -3.93 -23.40
N ASN A 882 -23.43 -4.89 -22.91
CA ASN A 882 -24.79 -5.09 -23.38
C ASN A 882 -25.74 -4.01 -22.82
N THR A 883 -26.84 -3.71 -23.50
CA THR A 883 -27.76 -2.65 -23.08
C THR A 883 -29.22 -3.03 -23.31
N GLY A 884 -30.11 -2.76 -22.34
CA GLY A 884 -31.55 -3.00 -22.45
C GLY A 884 -32.06 -4.10 -21.52
N SER A 885 -32.24 -5.32 -22.01
CA SER A 885 -32.71 -6.46 -21.19
C SER A 885 -32.32 -7.82 -21.73
N HIS A 886 -32.12 -8.81 -20.85
CA HIS A 886 -31.94 -10.23 -21.12
C HIS A 886 -30.86 -10.61 -22.15
N ASN A 887 -29.90 -9.73 -22.49
CA ASN A 887 -28.89 -10.01 -23.51
C ASN A 887 -27.77 -10.92 -23.00
N THR A 888 -27.14 -11.71 -23.87
CA THR A 888 -25.96 -12.53 -23.58
C THR A 888 -24.84 -12.26 -24.59
N GLY A 889 -23.64 -11.90 -24.13
CA GLY A 889 -22.46 -11.74 -24.99
C GLY A 889 -21.83 -10.36 -24.90
N PHE A 890 -21.51 -9.73 -26.04
CA PHE A 890 -20.71 -8.51 -26.12
C PHE A 890 -21.45 -7.40 -26.91
N GLY A 891 -21.65 -6.22 -26.32
CA GLY A 891 -22.07 -5.01 -27.05
C GLY A 891 -23.49 -5.03 -27.63
N ASN A 892 -24.38 -5.90 -27.15
CA ASN A 892 -25.75 -5.99 -27.68
C ASN A 892 -26.65 -4.84 -27.15
N GLY A 893 -27.80 -4.63 -27.78
CA GLY A 893 -28.70 -3.51 -27.51
C GLY A 893 -30.18 -3.84 -27.65
N SER A 894 -31.02 -3.26 -26.79
CA SER A 894 -32.42 -3.65 -26.57
C SER A 894 -32.52 -5.04 -25.93
N ASP A 895 -33.22 -6.02 -26.48
CA ASP A 895 -33.80 -7.11 -25.67
C ASP A 895 -33.42 -8.52 -26.13
N SER A 896 -33.04 -9.38 -25.20
CA SER A 896 -32.93 -10.83 -25.43
C SER A 896 -32.06 -11.19 -26.63
N ASN A 897 -30.89 -10.59 -26.82
CA ASN A 897 -29.97 -10.95 -27.92
C ASN A 897 -28.84 -11.89 -27.43
N PHE A 898 -28.28 -12.74 -28.28
CA PHE A 898 -27.14 -13.61 -27.96
C PHE A 898 -25.99 -13.51 -28.98
N GLY A 899 -24.87 -12.90 -28.59
CA GLY A 899 -23.64 -12.83 -29.38
C GLY A 899 -22.97 -11.45 -29.34
N PHE A 900 -22.58 -10.87 -30.48
CA PHE A 900 -21.69 -9.70 -30.56
C PHE A 900 -22.30 -8.52 -31.34
N GLY A 901 -22.65 -7.42 -30.67
CA GLY A 901 -23.03 -6.16 -31.34
C GLY A 901 -24.40 -6.18 -32.02
N ASN A 902 -25.35 -6.98 -31.53
CA ASN A 902 -26.70 -7.04 -32.09
C ASN A 902 -27.64 -6.02 -31.42
N ALA A 903 -28.52 -5.37 -32.17
CA ALA A 903 -29.48 -4.38 -31.69
C ALA A 903 -30.94 -4.75 -32.03
N GLY A 904 -31.88 -4.49 -31.11
CA GLY A 904 -33.29 -4.84 -31.26
C GLY A 904 -33.66 -6.06 -30.40
N ARG A 905 -34.58 -6.93 -30.84
CA ARG A 905 -35.03 -8.08 -30.03
C ARG A 905 -34.65 -9.43 -30.63
N PHE A 906 -34.33 -10.40 -29.78
CA PHE A 906 -34.23 -11.81 -30.13
C PHE A 906 -33.20 -12.15 -31.23
N ASN A 907 -32.09 -11.42 -31.35
CA ASN A 907 -31.08 -11.67 -32.37
C ASN A 907 -29.95 -12.57 -31.85
N VAL A 908 -29.53 -13.56 -32.63
CA VAL A 908 -28.41 -14.46 -32.36
C VAL A 908 -27.28 -14.21 -33.38
N GLY A 909 -26.00 -14.24 -32.96
CA GLY A 909 -24.85 -14.05 -33.85
C GLY A 909 -24.20 -12.67 -33.67
N ALA A 910 -23.87 -11.93 -34.74
CA ALA A 910 -23.14 -10.68 -34.62
C ALA A 910 -23.52 -9.58 -35.63
N GLY A 911 -23.56 -8.33 -35.17
CA GLY A 911 -23.80 -7.14 -35.99
C GLY A 911 -25.21 -7.04 -36.56
N ASN A 912 -26.20 -7.65 -35.89
CA ASN A 912 -27.58 -7.72 -36.36
C ASN A 912 -28.42 -6.54 -35.87
N SER A 913 -29.48 -6.18 -36.59
CA SER A 913 -30.37 -5.08 -36.23
C SER A 913 -31.83 -5.39 -36.58
N GLY A 914 -32.73 -5.28 -35.59
CA GLY A 914 -34.17 -5.53 -35.75
C GLY A 914 -34.67 -6.68 -34.87
N LEU A 915 -35.57 -7.52 -35.39
CA LEU A 915 -36.21 -8.61 -34.64
C LEU A 915 -35.81 -9.97 -35.23
N ASP A 916 -35.58 -10.95 -34.35
CA ASP A 916 -35.60 -12.39 -34.67
C ASP A 916 -34.53 -12.85 -35.70
N ASN A 917 -33.34 -12.23 -35.75
CA ASN A 917 -32.31 -12.55 -36.76
C ASN A 917 -31.20 -13.47 -36.24
N MET A 918 -30.77 -14.49 -37.00
CA MET A 918 -29.69 -15.43 -36.61
C MET A 918 -28.51 -15.46 -37.60
N GLY A 919 -27.36 -14.86 -37.25
CA GLY A 919 -26.10 -14.94 -38.00
C GLY A 919 -25.33 -13.61 -38.04
N PHE A 920 -24.81 -13.20 -39.19
CA PHE A 920 -23.91 -12.04 -39.30
C PHE A 920 -24.43 -10.91 -40.21
N GLY A 921 -24.46 -9.68 -39.68
CA GLY A 921 -24.60 -8.43 -40.44
C GLY A 921 -26.02 -8.11 -40.91
N ASN A 922 -27.01 -8.28 -40.03
CA ASN A 922 -28.42 -8.30 -40.43
C ASN A 922 -29.12 -6.95 -40.24
N SER A 923 -30.10 -6.62 -41.09
CA SER A 923 -31.01 -5.49 -40.86
C SER A 923 -32.44 -5.84 -41.28
N GLY A 924 -33.38 -5.79 -40.33
CA GLY A 924 -34.81 -6.06 -40.53
C GLY A 924 -35.39 -7.08 -39.55
N THR A 925 -36.56 -7.61 -39.88
CA THR A 925 -37.26 -8.66 -39.12
C THR A 925 -37.05 -10.04 -39.78
N ARG A 926 -36.66 -11.06 -39.00
CA ARG A 926 -36.64 -12.50 -39.36
C ARG A 926 -35.79 -12.90 -40.57
N ASN A 927 -34.48 -12.63 -40.49
CA ASN A 927 -33.54 -13.05 -41.52
C ASN A 927 -32.30 -13.69 -40.89
N THR A 928 -31.76 -14.77 -41.49
CA THR A 928 -30.32 -14.91 -41.87
C THR A 928 -29.87 -16.36 -42.08
N GLY A 929 -28.83 -16.62 -42.90
CA GLY A 929 -27.88 -15.64 -43.47
C GLY A 929 -27.35 -15.93 -44.84
N SER A 930 -26.55 -15.02 -45.44
CA SER A 930 -26.23 -13.61 -45.09
C SER A 930 -25.98 -12.88 -46.44
N PHE A 931 -25.98 -11.56 -46.58
CA PHE A 931 -25.89 -10.42 -45.66
C PHE A 931 -26.93 -9.37 -46.10
N ASN A 932 -27.76 -8.86 -45.21
CA ASN A 932 -29.14 -8.48 -45.56
C ASN A 932 -29.36 -7.00 -45.86
N SER A 933 -30.39 -6.67 -46.64
CA SER A 933 -31.02 -5.34 -46.63
C SER A 933 -32.54 -5.37 -46.88
N PHE A 934 -33.21 -4.37 -46.28
CA PHE A 934 -34.67 -4.16 -46.24
C PHE A 934 -35.15 -3.34 -47.47
N ALA A 935 -36.44 -3.17 -47.79
CA ALA A 935 -37.65 -3.33 -46.97
C ALA A 935 -38.90 -3.78 -47.75
N GLY A 936 -39.83 -4.41 -47.04
CA GLY A 936 -41.08 -5.01 -47.52
C GLY A 936 -41.63 -5.96 -46.44
N ASP A 937 -42.69 -6.72 -46.74
CA ASP A 937 -43.48 -7.44 -45.72
C ASP A 937 -42.75 -8.63 -45.04
N GLY A 938 -41.70 -9.19 -45.68
CA GLY A 938 -40.46 -9.61 -45.02
C GLY A 938 -40.33 -10.99 -44.33
N VAL A 939 -39.52 -11.89 -44.93
CA VAL A 939 -38.87 -13.10 -44.32
C VAL A 939 -37.65 -13.54 -45.14
N ASN A 940 -36.53 -14.01 -44.56
CA ASN A 940 -35.45 -14.66 -45.34
C ASN A 940 -34.65 -15.79 -44.65
N THR A 941 -34.15 -16.73 -45.46
CA THR A 941 -33.02 -17.64 -45.14
C THR A 941 -32.09 -17.68 -46.38
N GLY A 942 -30.85 -17.20 -46.26
CA GLY A 942 -30.03 -16.72 -47.40
C GLY A 942 -29.20 -17.78 -48.16
N TRP A 943 -28.17 -17.43 -48.95
CA TRP A 943 -27.52 -16.12 -49.24
C TRP A 943 -28.08 -15.45 -50.53
N PHE A 944 -27.64 -14.29 -51.02
CA PHE A 944 -26.75 -13.24 -50.49
C PHE A 944 -27.52 -11.99 -49.99
N ASN A 945 -28.79 -11.86 -50.37
CA ASN A 945 -29.88 -11.12 -49.70
C ASN A 945 -30.04 -9.61 -49.97
N SER A 946 -31.11 -9.26 -50.69
CA SER A 946 -31.96 -8.11 -50.37
C SER A 946 -33.45 -8.47 -50.47
N GLY A 947 -34.27 -7.79 -49.67
CA GLY A 947 -35.53 -8.32 -49.19
C GLY A 947 -36.74 -8.11 -50.10
N ASN A 948 -37.51 -9.19 -50.29
CA ASN A 948 -38.88 -9.16 -50.81
C ASN A 948 -39.59 -10.52 -50.51
N GLU A 949 -39.28 -11.16 -49.36
CA GLU A 949 -39.55 -12.56 -48.96
C GLU A 949 -38.76 -13.66 -49.71
N ASN A 950 -37.63 -14.18 -49.17
CA ASN A 950 -36.73 -15.06 -49.94
C ASN A 950 -36.10 -16.26 -49.16
N THR A 951 -36.23 -17.48 -49.70
CA THR A 951 -35.35 -18.63 -49.33
C THR A 951 -34.33 -18.90 -50.45
N GLY A 952 -33.03 -18.90 -50.12
CA GLY A 952 -31.92 -18.70 -51.06
C GLY A 952 -31.41 -19.92 -51.86
N TRP A 953 -30.48 -19.73 -52.81
CA TRP A 953 -29.64 -18.54 -53.10
C TRP A 953 -29.93 -17.93 -54.49
N PHE A 954 -29.50 -16.74 -54.94
CA PHE A 954 -28.53 -15.75 -54.44
C PHE A 954 -29.14 -14.41 -54.03
N ASN A 955 -30.47 -14.29 -54.11
CA ASN A 955 -31.32 -13.30 -53.44
C ASN A 955 -31.08 -11.80 -53.68
N SER A 956 -31.98 -11.21 -54.47
CA SER A 956 -32.48 -9.83 -54.42
C SER A 956 -33.88 -9.91 -55.03
N GLY A 957 -34.97 -9.71 -54.29
CA GLY A 957 -36.25 -10.41 -54.57
C GLY A 957 -37.42 -9.64 -55.17
N ASP A 958 -38.50 -10.38 -55.52
CA ASP A 958 -39.93 -9.97 -55.56
C ASP A 958 -40.80 -11.22 -55.28
N LEU A 959 -40.85 -11.65 -54.01
CA LEU A 959 -41.36 -12.95 -53.52
C LEU A 959 -40.63 -14.19 -54.10
N ASN A 960 -40.03 -15.02 -53.23
CA ASN A 960 -39.06 -16.03 -53.65
C ASN A 960 -39.05 -17.32 -52.79
N THR A 961 -38.73 -18.42 -53.47
CA THR A 961 -37.93 -19.54 -52.93
C THR A 961 -37.35 -20.26 -54.15
N GLY A 962 -36.03 -20.39 -54.29
CA GLY A 962 -35.42 -20.84 -55.55
C GLY A 962 -33.89 -20.89 -55.56
N LEU A 963 -33.33 -21.18 -56.75
CA LEU A 963 -31.89 -21.29 -57.03
C LEU A 963 -31.43 -20.23 -58.04
N PHE A 964 -30.27 -19.64 -57.76
CA PHE A 964 -29.57 -18.60 -58.53
C PHE A 964 -30.38 -17.29 -58.70
N ASN A 965 -31.12 -16.92 -57.64
CA ASN A 965 -32.18 -15.90 -57.65
C ASN A 965 -31.74 -14.44 -57.91
N ALA A 966 -32.60 -13.74 -58.65
CA ALA A 966 -32.99 -12.33 -58.46
C ALA A 966 -34.53 -12.25 -58.59
N GLY A 967 -35.12 -11.04 -58.57
CA GLY A 967 -36.57 -10.83 -58.42
C GLY A 967 -37.47 -11.24 -59.60
N SER A 968 -38.71 -10.77 -59.56
CA SER A 968 -39.81 -11.09 -60.48
C SER A 968 -40.46 -12.50 -60.40
N VAL A 969 -40.66 -13.06 -59.20
CA VAL A 969 -41.58 -14.21 -58.88
C VAL A 969 -41.19 -15.63 -59.41
N ASN A 970 -41.39 -16.76 -58.73
CA ASN A 970 -41.47 -17.10 -57.28
C ASN A 970 -41.37 -18.66 -57.09
N THR A 971 -41.04 -19.12 -55.87
CA THR A 971 -41.29 -20.45 -55.25
C THR A 971 -40.87 -21.78 -55.90
N GLY A 972 -40.41 -21.85 -57.15
CA GLY A 972 -40.31 -23.11 -57.93
C GLY A 972 -38.93 -23.55 -58.43
N PHE A 973 -38.85 -24.78 -58.96
CA PHE A 973 -37.61 -25.33 -59.52
C PHE A 973 -37.41 -24.92 -60.99
N GLY A 974 -36.70 -23.82 -61.21
CA GLY A 974 -36.23 -23.35 -62.53
C GLY A 974 -37.34 -22.92 -63.47
N SER A 975 -37.50 -21.61 -63.71
CA SER A 975 -38.60 -21.12 -64.57
C SER A 975 -38.32 -19.87 -65.38
N SER A 976 -39.18 -19.68 -66.37
CA SER A 976 -38.96 -18.84 -67.55
C SER A 976 -40.27 -18.36 -68.22
N ILE A 977 -41.44 -18.63 -67.60
CA ILE A 977 -42.79 -18.29 -68.09
C ILE A 977 -43.82 -18.29 -66.92
N ASP A 978 -44.99 -17.69 -67.15
CA ASP A 978 -46.05 -17.34 -66.19
C ASP A 978 -46.46 -18.44 -65.18
N GLN A 979 -46.75 -18.00 -63.95
CA GLN A 979 -47.18 -18.83 -62.80
C GLN A 979 -48.45 -18.22 -62.14
N PRO A 980 -49.61 -18.92 -62.09
CA PRO A 980 -50.86 -18.32 -61.61
C PRO A 980 -51.32 -18.79 -60.21
N GLY A 981 -51.55 -17.84 -59.30
CA GLY A 981 -52.23 -18.05 -58.01
C GLY A 981 -51.29 -18.34 -56.83
N THR A 982 -51.73 -18.02 -55.61
CA THR A 982 -50.96 -18.28 -54.40
C THR A 982 -51.04 -19.77 -54.01
N VAL A 983 -50.02 -20.52 -54.40
CA VAL A 983 -49.56 -21.76 -53.76
C VAL A 983 -48.07 -21.90 -54.11
N SER A 984 -47.13 -21.53 -53.24
CA SER A 984 -46.71 -22.35 -52.09
C SER A 984 -46.61 -23.83 -52.46
N GLY A 985 -45.41 -24.40 -52.51
CA GLY A 985 -45.17 -25.78 -52.98
C GLY A 985 -45.74 -26.82 -52.03
N PHE A 986 -46.97 -27.28 -52.25
CA PHE A 986 -47.80 -27.85 -51.19
C PHE A 986 -48.17 -29.33 -51.31
N GLY A 987 -47.91 -30.07 -50.24
CA GLY A 987 -48.51 -31.38 -49.96
C GLY A 987 -49.49 -31.40 -48.79
N ASN A 988 -49.48 -30.40 -47.90
CA ASN A 988 -50.04 -30.56 -46.54
C ASN A 988 -51.23 -29.66 -46.10
N THR A 989 -51.56 -28.52 -46.77
CA THR A 989 -52.82 -27.67 -46.70
C THR A 989 -52.73 -26.22 -46.14
N GLY A 990 -53.00 -25.19 -46.97
CA GLY A 990 -52.58 -23.78 -46.73
C GLY A 990 -53.46 -22.82 -45.91
N THR A 991 -53.34 -21.49 -46.02
CA THR A 991 -52.62 -20.59 -46.98
C THR A 991 -51.39 -19.87 -46.37
N ASN A 992 -50.48 -19.13 -47.04
CA ASN A 992 -49.75 -19.24 -48.35
C ASN A 992 -48.43 -18.37 -48.42
N MET A 993 -47.20 -18.89 -48.61
CA MET A 993 -46.28 -19.75 -47.80
C MET A 993 -45.10 -20.27 -48.66
N SER A 994 -43.95 -20.62 -48.06
CA SER A 994 -42.91 -21.48 -48.66
C SER A 994 -43.22 -23.00 -48.59
N GLY A 995 -42.25 -23.87 -48.93
CA GLY A 995 -42.30 -25.32 -48.69
C GLY A 995 -40.94 -25.93 -48.32
N PHE A 996 -40.80 -27.21 -47.90
CA PHE A 996 -41.77 -28.33 -47.91
C PHE A 996 -41.75 -29.17 -46.61
N TYR A 997 -42.87 -29.26 -45.89
CA TYR A 997 -43.88 -30.32 -46.08
C TYR A 997 -45.27 -29.65 -46.05
N ASN A 998 -45.45 -28.86 -44.97
CA ASN A 998 -46.28 -27.67 -44.76
C ASN A 998 -47.60 -27.86 -43.98
N SER A 999 -48.46 -26.83 -43.99
CA SER A 999 -49.88 -26.78 -43.55
C SER A 999 -50.30 -25.47 -42.80
N GLY A 1000 -50.15 -24.27 -43.37
CA GLY A 1000 -50.86 -23.06 -42.91
C GLY A 1000 -50.02 -21.87 -42.41
N THR A 1001 -50.69 -20.70 -42.37
CA THR A 1001 -50.21 -19.31 -42.28
C THR A 1001 -49.05 -19.02 -41.30
N ASP A 1002 -47.95 -18.38 -41.67
CA ASP A 1002 -47.42 -18.05 -43.00
C ASP A 1002 -45.89 -18.05 -42.89
N THR A 1003 -45.19 -18.68 -43.86
CA THR A 1003 -43.98 -19.44 -43.52
C THR A 1003 -42.78 -19.28 -44.47
N SER A 1004 -41.56 -19.30 -43.91
CA SER A 1004 -40.36 -19.85 -44.58
C SER A 1004 -40.08 -21.30 -44.08
N GLY A 1005 -39.14 -22.06 -44.68
CA GLY A 1005 -39.12 -23.55 -44.61
C GLY A 1005 -37.76 -24.19 -44.29
N PHE A 1006 -37.64 -25.53 -44.15
CA PHE A 1006 -38.36 -26.59 -44.87
C PHE A 1006 -38.77 -27.84 -44.02
N GLN A 1007 -39.67 -27.76 -43.02
CA GLN A 1007 -40.24 -28.98 -42.36
C GLN A 1007 -41.69 -28.82 -41.86
N ASN A 1008 -42.48 -27.96 -42.50
CA ASN A 1008 -43.57 -27.25 -41.83
C ASN A 1008 -44.88 -28.08 -41.77
N SER A 1009 -46.03 -27.66 -41.19
CA SER A 1009 -46.40 -26.41 -40.49
C SER A 1009 -47.44 -26.70 -39.39
N THR A 1010 -47.69 -25.69 -38.55
CA THR A 1010 -49.06 -25.20 -38.23
C THR A 1010 -49.05 -23.67 -38.20
N GLY A 1011 -50.19 -23.01 -38.44
CA GLY A 1011 -50.31 -21.56 -38.27
C GLY A 1011 -50.67 -21.15 -36.83
N GLY A 1012 -50.18 -20.03 -36.28
CA GLY A 1012 -49.29 -19.03 -36.90
C GLY A 1012 -48.60 -18.11 -35.87
N ALA A 1013 -47.78 -17.13 -36.26
CA ALA A 1013 -47.38 -16.73 -37.60
C ALA A 1013 -45.86 -16.44 -37.64
N TYR A 1014 -45.28 -16.51 -38.84
CA TYR A 1014 -43.88 -16.20 -39.17
C TYR A 1014 -42.82 -17.12 -38.54
N VAL A 1015 -42.38 -18.14 -39.29
CA VAL A 1015 -41.33 -19.10 -38.88
C VAL A 1015 -40.22 -19.16 -39.93
N SER A 1016 -38.96 -19.24 -39.46
CA SER A 1016 -37.73 -19.28 -40.26
C SER A 1016 -36.74 -20.33 -39.74
N GLY A 1017 -36.01 -20.99 -40.64
CA GLY A 1017 -35.05 -22.05 -40.33
C GLY A 1017 -35.61 -23.48 -40.28
N VAL A 1018 -35.07 -24.34 -39.42
CA VAL A 1018 -35.17 -25.82 -39.49
C VAL A 1018 -35.85 -26.41 -38.25
N GLN A 1019 -36.85 -27.28 -38.41
CA GLN A 1019 -37.55 -27.98 -37.30
C GLN A 1019 -38.14 -27.07 -36.21
N ASN A 1020 -38.59 -25.87 -36.58
CA ASN A 1020 -39.24 -24.97 -35.63
C ASN A 1020 -40.75 -25.25 -35.55
N THR A 1021 -41.29 -25.48 -34.34
CA THR A 1021 -42.65 -26.02 -34.13
C THR A 1021 -43.46 -25.19 -33.13
N GLY A 1022 -44.42 -24.39 -33.61
CA GLY A 1022 -45.40 -23.71 -32.75
C GLY A 1022 -46.04 -22.47 -33.37
N ASN A 1023 -46.29 -21.43 -32.56
CA ASN A 1023 -47.22 -20.33 -32.83
C ASN A 1023 -46.55 -18.96 -32.58
N GLY A 1024 -45.62 -18.54 -33.44
CA GLY A 1024 -45.00 -17.21 -33.38
C GLY A 1024 -43.65 -17.11 -34.09
N ALA A 1025 -42.98 -15.97 -33.87
CA ALA A 1025 -41.82 -15.43 -34.60
C ALA A 1025 -40.49 -16.22 -34.50
N LEU A 1026 -40.50 -17.50 -34.88
CA LEU A 1026 -39.39 -18.42 -34.68
C LEU A 1026 -38.27 -18.27 -35.74
N ALA A 1027 -37.01 -18.37 -35.34
CA ALA A 1027 -35.84 -18.33 -36.22
C ALA A 1027 -34.73 -19.33 -35.81
N GLY A 1028 -34.02 -19.95 -36.75
CA GLY A 1028 -32.93 -20.88 -36.46
C GLY A 1028 -33.35 -22.36 -36.45
N PHE A 1029 -32.88 -23.18 -35.52
CA PHE A 1029 -32.91 -24.65 -35.60
C PHE A 1029 -33.60 -25.29 -34.39
N PHE A 1030 -34.45 -26.30 -34.57
CA PHE A 1030 -35.04 -27.17 -33.54
C PHE A 1030 -35.85 -26.47 -32.41
N ASN A 1031 -36.34 -25.25 -32.63
CA ASN A 1031 -37.01 -24.44 -31.62
C ASN A 1031 -38.51 -24.76 -31.49
N THR A 1032 -39.09 -24.78 -30.28
CA THR A 1032 -40.50 -25.16 -30.07
C THR A 1032 -41.27 -24.10 -29.28
N GLY A 1033 -42.54 -23.84 -29.63
CA GLY A 1033 -43.37 -22.81 -29.00
C GLY A 1033 -43.49 -21.50 -29.80
N ILE A 1034 -43.05 -20.36 -29.28
CA ILE A 1034 -43.37 -19.01 -29.78
C ILE A 1034 -42.06 -18.21 -29.90
N ALA A 1035 -41.90 -17.35 -30.91
CA ALA A 1035 -40.88 -16.28 -30.95
C ALA A 1035 -39.40 -16.61 -30.61
N ASN A 1036 -38.96 -17.87 -30.70
CA ASN A 1036 -37.60 -18.26 -30.31
C ASN A 1036 -36.60 -18.17 -31.47
N THR A 1037 -35.45 -17.52 -31.25
CA THR A 1037 -34.30 -17.49 -32.16
C THR A 1037 -33.17 -18.39 -31.67
N GLY A 1038 -32.44 -19.06 -32.56
CA GLY A 1038 -31.23 -19.81 -32.21
C GLY A 1038 -31.41 -21.32 -32.38
N ILE A 1039 -30.96 -22.15 -31.42
CA ILE A 1039 -30.87 -23.61 -31.57
C ILE A 1039 -31.56 -24.33 -30.40
N ALA A 1040 -32.44 -25.29 -30.66
CA ALA A 1040 -33.04 -26.22 -29.69
C ALA A 1040 -33.78 -25.59 -28.50
N ASN A 1041 -34.29 -24.37 -28.66
CA ASN A 1041 -35.03 -23.65 -27.61
C ASN A 1041 -36.48 -24.15 -27.49
N SER A 1042 -37.16 -23.87 -26.38
CA SER A 1042 -38.53 -24.34 -26.12
C SER A 1042 -39.35 -23.35 -25.27
N GLY A 1043 -40.65 -23.22 -25.53
CA GLY A 1043 -41.48 -22.17 -24.91
C GLY A 1043 -41.49 -20.90 -25.78
N SER A 1044 -41.46 -19.70 -25.18
CA SER A 1044 -41.65 -18.43 -25.91
C SER A 1044 -40.44 -17.49 -25.88
N ASP A 1045 -40.23 -16.68 -26.92
CA ASP A 1045 -39.36 -15.48 -26.87
C ASP A 1045 -37.87 -15.76 -26.49
N ASN A 1046 -37.37 -16.98 -26.70
CA ASN A 1046 -36.01 -17.38 -26.29
C ASN A 1046 -34.96 -17.18 -27.40
N ALA A 1047 -33.81 -16.58 -27.11
CA ALA A 1047 -32.75 -16.27 -28.09
C ALA A 1047 -31.39 -16.90 -27.73
N GLY A 1048 -31.15 -18.14 -28.13
CA GLY A 1048 -30.05 -18.91 -27.53
C GLY A 1048 -29.84 -20.33 -28.05
N VAL A 1049 -29.22 -21.18 -27.24
CA VAL A 1049 -28.94 -22.59 -27.54
C VAL A 1049 -29.44 -23.50 -26.41
N GLY A 1050 -30.58 -24.14 -26.59
CA GLY A 1050 -31.15 -25.15 -25.68
C GLY A 1050 -32.03 -24.61 -24.55
N ASN A 1051 -32.50 -23.36 -24.66
CA ASN A 1051 -33.29 -22.70 -23.62
C ASN A 1051 -34.72 -23.27 -23.50
N SER A 1052 -35.38 -23.03 -22.37
CA SER A 1052 -36.74 -23.54 -22.09
C SER A 1052 -37.56 -22.58 -21.22
N GLY A 1053 -38.83 -22.37 -21.55
CA GLY A 1053 -39.70 -21.39 -20.87
C GLY A 1053 -39.81 -20.08 -21.67
N SER A 1054 -39.80 -18.90 -21.05
CA SER A 1054 -40.04 -17.61 -21.75
C SER A 1054 -38.86 -16.63 -21.72
N ASP A 1055 -38.70 -15.81 -22.77
CA ASP A 1055 -37.86 -14.60 -22.75
C ASP A 1055 -36.37 -14.84 -22.36
N ASN A 1056 -35.83 -16.04 -22.60
CA ASN A 1056 -34.46 -16.39 -22.18
C ASN A 1056 -33.44 -16.30 -23.33
N SER A 1057 -32.31 -15.60 -23.14
CA SER A 1057 -31.16 -15.68 -24.06
C SER A 1057 -30.03 -16.56 -23.52
N GLY A 1058 -29.00 -16.84 -24.33
CA GLY A 1058 -27.82 -17.59 -23.89
C GLY A 1058 -27.94 -19.11 -24.11
N VAL A 1059 -27.50 -19.95 -23.17
CA VAL A 1059 -27.29 -21.40 -23.42
C VAL A 1059 -27.88 -22.29 -22.33
N GLN A 1060 -28.89 -23.10 -22.64
CA GLN A 1060 -29.55 -24.07 -21.73
C GLN A 1060 -30.20 -23.46 -20.47
N ASN A 1061 -30.77 -22.26 -20.58
CA ASN A 1061 -31.58 -21.67 -19.51
C ASN A 1061 -32.97 -22.33 -19.41
N SER A 1062 -33.57 -22.31 -18.23
CA SER A 1062 -34.88 -22.91 -17.96
C SER A 1062 -35.71 -22.09 -16.97
N GLY A 1063 -36.88 -21.60 -17.40
CA GLY A 1063 -37.72 -20.67 -16.64
C GLY A 1063 -38.08 -19.44 -17.50
N THR A 1064 -38.27 -18.28 -16.88
CA THR A 1064 -38.62 -17.04 -17.61
C THR A 1064 -37.54 -15.96 -17.48
N PHE A 1065 -37.43 -15.05 -18.46
CA PHE A 1065 -36.64 -13.82 -18.39
C PHE A 1065 -35.15 -13.99 -18.01
N SER A 1066 -34.47 -15.04 -18.49
CA SER A 1066 -33.09 -15.38 -18.03
C SER A 1066 -32.02 -15.38 -19.13
N SER A 1067 -30.85 -14.79 -18.88
CA SER A 1067 -29.71 -14.73 -19.82
C SER A 1067 -28.51 -15.55 -19.34
N GLY A 1068 -27.47 -15.71 -20.15
CA GLY A 1068 -26.22 -16.39 -19.78
C GLY A 1068 -26.21 -17.88 -20.10
N GLY A 1069 -26.30 -18.78 -19.11
CA GLY A 1069 -26.45 -20.21 -19.40
C GLY A 1069 -26.58 -21.19 -18.23
N PHE A 1070 -27.28 -22.30 -18.47
CA PHE A 1070 -27.56 -23.39 -17.53
C PHE A 1070 -28.35 -22.97 -16.28
N ASN A 1071 -29.12 -21.87 -16.38
CA ASN A 1071 -29.89 -21.29 -15.28
C ASN A 1071 -31.25 -21.99 -15.09
N THR A 1072 -31.73 -22.09 -13.85
CA THR A 1072 -32.90 -22.87 -13.43
C THR A 1072 -33.88 -22.06 -12.57
N GLY A 1073 -34.57 -21.11 -13.20
CA GLY A 1073 -35.55 -20.25 -12.53
C GLY A 1073 -35.95 -19.04 -13.36
N ASP A 1074 -36.61 -18.08 -12.72
CA ASP A 1074 -37.09 -16.86 -13.34
C ASP A 1074 -36.16 -15.66 -13.05
N SER A 1075 -35.96 -14.78 -14.05
CA SER A 1075 -35.20 -13.52 -13.94
C SER A 1075 -33.71 -13.67 -13.58
N GLN A 1076 -33.02 -14.69 -14.10
CA GLN A 1076 -31.63 -15.03 -13.76
C GLN A 1076 -30.64 -14.61 -14.87
N SER A 1077 -29.52 -13.97 -14.52
CA SER A 1077 -28.37 -13.78 -15.43
C SER A 1077 -27.12 -14.44 -14.86
N GLY A 1078 -26.09 -14.62 -15.68
CA GLY A 1078 -24.90 -15.38 -15.30
C GLY A 1078 -25.03 -16.87 -15.64
N PHE A 1079 -24.39 -17.74 -14.87
CA PHE A 1079 -24.33 -19.16 -15.20
C PHE A 1079 -24.57 -20.07 -13.98
N PHE A 1080 -25.34 -21.14 -14.17
CA PHE A 1080 -25.68 -22.17 -13.18
C PHE A 1080 -26.46 -21.65 -11.94
N HIS A 1081 -27.47 -20.79 -12.17
CA HIS A 1081 -28.38 -20.25 -11.15
C HIS A 1081 -29.64 -21.08 -10.87
#